data_AF-A0A834CAV3-F1
#
_entry.id   AF-A0A834CAV3-F1
#
_cell.length_a   1.000
_cell.length_b   1.000
_cell.length_c   1.000
_cell.angle_alpha   90.00
_cell.angle_beta   90.00
_cell.angle_gamma   90.00
#
_symmetry.space_group_name_H-M   'P 1'
#
loop_
_entity.id
_entity.type
_entity.pdbx_description
1 polymer ?
#
loop_
_entity_poly.entity_id
_entity_poly.type
_entity_poly.pdbx_seq_one_letter_code
_entity_poly.pdbx_strand_id
1 'polypeptide(L)'
;MNVLLVCLIFWLIFSIMGVNLFAGKYYHCINTTTEEMFPIEVVNNKTECLLLVNDSARWKNVKINFDNVGAGYLALLQVATFKGWMDIMYAAVDSRDLEDQPQYEVNLYMYLYFVIFIIFGSFFTLNLFIGVIIDNFNQQKKKISQDIFMTEEQKKYYNAMKKLGSKKPQKPIPRPANAFQGCVFDCITKQAFDIVIMILICLNMVTMMVETDDQTKEMDNILYWINLVFIVLFTGECVLKIISLRHYYFTIGWNIFDFVVVILSIVGMFLSEVIEKYFVSPTLFRVIRLARIGRILRLIKGAKGIRTLLFALMMSLPALFNIGLLLFLVMFIYAIFGMSNFAYVKKESGIDDMFNFETFGNSMICLFQITTSAGWDGLLAPILNKREPDCDSQLEHPGNNYKGNCGNPSVGIFFFVSYIIICFLIVVNMYIAVILENFSVATEESAEPLSEDDFEMFYEVWERFDPDATQFVEYCKLSDFADALDPPLRIPKPNMIQLVQMDLPMVSGERIHCLDILFAFTKRVLGEGGEMDVLRGQMEERFMASNPSKVSYEPITTTLRRKQEEMSAIIIQRAFRRYLIRQAMKKASAMYKEKLKDGIRDPDKDVMVISKFNENSTSDKTDMTPSTASPPSYNSVTKSDKDKYEKENREKENKGKDFKDRKK
;
A
#
# COMPACT_ATOMS: atom_id res chain seq x y z
N MET A 1 -14.15 -18.00 -21.40
CA MET A 1 -14.76 -18.69 -22.55
C MET A 1 -15.71 -17.79 -23.34
N ASN A 2 -16.79 -17.27 -22.74
CA ASN A 2 -17.75 -16.43 -23.48
C ASN A 2 -17.10 -15.22 -24.17
N VAL A 3 -16.21 -14.50 -23.48
CA VAL A 3 -15.49 -13.35 -24.08
C VAL A 3 -14.62 -13.79 -25.27
N LEU A 4 -13.89 -14.90 -25.13
CA LEU A 4 -13.07 -15.44 -26.21
C LEU A 4 -13.90 -15.76 -27.45
N LEU A 5 -15.10 -16.34 -27.28
CA LEU A 5 -16.00 -16.66 -28.38
C LEU A 5 -16.52 -15.39 -29.08
N VAL A 6 -16.87 -14.35 -28.32
CA VAL A 6 -17.24 -13.04 -28.88
C VAL A 6 -16.08 -12.43 -29.67
N CYS A 7 -14.86 -12.46 -29.13
CA CYS A 7 -13.66 -11.98 -29.81
C CYS A 7 -13.38 -12.76 -31.11
N LEU A 8 -13.49 -14.09 -31.09
CA LEU A 8 -13.27 -14.93 -32.26
C LEU A 8 -14.30 -14.64 -33.36
N ILE A 9 -15.59 -14.50 -33.03
CA ILE A 9 -16.62 -14.15 -34.00
C ILE A 9 -16.38 -12.75 -34.59
N PHE A 10 -16.01 -11.79 -33.73
CA PHE A 10 -15.72 -10.44 -34.20
C PHE A 10 -14.50 -10.39 -35.12
N TRP A 11 -13.41 -11.07 -34.75
CA TRP A 11 -12.21 -11.19 -35.58
C TRP A 11 -12.45 -11.97 -36.87
N LEU A 12 -13.42 -12.91 -36.89
CA LEU A 12 -13.79 -13.64 -38.11
C LEU A 12 -14.27 -12.68 -39.20
N ILE A 13 -15.09 -11.68 -38.85
CA ILE A 13 -15.62 -10.69 -39.79
C ILE A 13 -14.47 -9.91 -40.44
N PHE A 14 -13.53 -9.43 -39.62
CA PHE A 14 -12.36 -8.70 -40.10
C PHE A 14 -11.42 -9.59 -40.90
N SER A 15 -11.27 -10.86 -40.53
CA SER A 15 -10.42 -11.81 -41.25
C SER A 15 -11.00 -12.12 -42.63
N ILE A 16 -12.30 -12.37 -42.75
CA ILE A 16 -12.96 -12.59 -44.05
C ILE A 16 -12.86 -11.33 -44.93
N MET A 17 -13.09 -10.15 -44.34
CA MET A 17 -12.92 -8.88 -45.05
C MET A 17 -11.47 -8.68 -45.52
N GLY A 18 -10.48 -9.00 -44.68
CA GLY A 18 -9.05 -8.91 -45.02
C GLY A 18 -8.65 -9.87 -46.13
N VAL A 19 -9.16 -11.12 -46.10
CA VAL A 19 -8.97 -12.09 -47.18
C VAL A 19 -9.52 -11.55 -48.50
N ASN A 20 -10.73 -10.97 -48.50
CA ASN A 20 -11.30 -10.40 -49.73
C ASN A 20 -10.52 -9.21 -50.27
N LEU A 21 -9.87 -8.42 -49.41
CA LEU A 21 -9.13 -7.22 -49.82
C LEU A 21 -7.69 -7.55 -50.28
N PHE A 22 -7.02 -8.48 -49.61
CA PHE A 22 -5.57 -8.65 -49.68
C PHE A 22 -5.09 -10.04 -50.11
N ALA A 23 -5.97 -11.05 -50.20
CA ALA A 23 -5.54 -12.41 -50.57
C ALA A 23 -4.80 -12.41 -51.91
N GLY A 24 -3.63 -13.06 -51.95
CA GLY A 24 -2.82 -13.17 -53.16
C GLY A 24 -2.09 -11.89 -53.58
N LYS A 25 -2.23 -10.76 -52.87
CA LYS A 25 -1.64 -9.46 -53.26
C LYS A 25 -0.33 -9.13 -52.54
N TYR A 26 0.09 -9.92 -51.56
CA TYR A 26 1.34 -9.68 -50.78
C TYR A 26 2.58 -10.30 -51.42
N TYR A 27 2.47 -10.75 -52.66
CA TYR A 27 3.62 -11.27 -53.38
C TYR A 27 4.45 -10.15 -53.96
N HIS A 28 5.77 -10.32 -53.96
CA HIS A 28 6.72 -9.37 -54.51
C HIS A 28 7.96 -10.11 -55.04
N CYS A 29 8.61 -9.50 -56.02
CA CYS A 29 9.85 -9.98 -56.60
C CYS A 29 11.04 -9.42 -55.79
N ILE A 30 11.90 -10.30 -55.29
CA ILE A 30 13.14 -9.96 -54.58
C ILE A 30 14.36 -10.46 -55.33
N ASN A 31 15.48 -9.78 -55.14
CA ASN A 31 16.80 -10.29 -55.52
C ASN A 31 17.28 -11.29 -54.46
N THR A 32 17.70 -12.50 -54.85
CA THR A 32 18.15 -13.54 -53.91
C THR A 32 19.51 -13.26 -53.28
N THR A 33 20.30 -12.36 -53.85
CA THR A 33 21.64 -12.01 -53.33
C THR A 33 21.61 -10.85 -52.34
N THR A 34 20.78 -9.83 -52.60
CA THR A 34 20.66 -8.63 -51.75
C THR A 34 19.44 -8.64 -50.84
N GLU A 35 18.49 -9.56 -51.07
CA GLU A 35 17.17 -9.62 -50.40
C GLU A 35 16.31 -8.36 -50.58
N GLU A 36 16.70 -7.44 -51.47
CA GLU A 36 15.97 -6.21 -51.76
C GLU A 36 14.86 -6.44 -52.80
N MET A 37 13.78 -5.65 -52.68
CA MET A 37 12.66 -5.66 -53.61
C MET A 37 13.04 -4.95 -54.92
N PHE A 38 12.70 -5.55 -56.07
CA PHE A 38 12.92 -4.90 -57.36
C PHE A 38 12.01 -3.68 -57.54
N PRO A 39 12.54 -2.56 -58.09
CA PRO A 39 11.72 -1.42 -58.45
C PRO A 39 10.78 -1.78 -59.60
N ILE A 40 9.62 -1.13 -59.63
CA ILE A 40 8.56 -1.42 -60.59
C ILE A 40 8.95 -1.15 -62.05
N GLU A 41 9.93 -0.28 -62.28
CA GLU A 41 10.48 0.02 -63.61
C GLU A 41 11.20 -1.18 -64.24
N VAL A 42 11.70 -2.11 -63.42
CA VAL A 42 12.45 -3.30 -63.86
C VAL A 42 11.56 -4.54 -63.91
N VAL A 43 10.67 -4.69 -62.93
CA VAL A 43 9.73 -5.81 -62.84
C VAL A 43 8.36 -5.28 -62.45
N ASN A 44 7.39 -5.35 -63.36
CA ASN A 44 6.03 -4.87 -63.11
C ASN A 44 5.06 -6.01 -62.72
N ASN A 45 5.30 -7.23 -63.17
CA ASN A 45 4.44 -8.38 -62.88
C ASN A 45 5.23 -9.67 -62.59
N LYS A 46 4.51 -10.67 -62.11
CA LYS A 46 5.06 -12.00 -61.81
C LYS A 46 5.70 -12.67 -63.02
N THR A 47 5.16 -12.51 -64.23
CA THR A 47 5.71 -13.13 -65.44
C THR A 47 7.08 -12.55 -65.79
N GLU A 48 7.28 -11.25 -65.65
CA GLU A 48 8.59 -10.59 -65.78
C GLU A 48 9.57 -11.04 -64.70
N CYS A 49 9.12 -11.17 -63.44
CA CYS A 49 9.94 -11.73 -62.36
C CYS A 49 10.40 -13.17 -62.69
N LEU A 50 9.50 -13.99 -63.24
CA LEU A 50 9.78 -15.38 -63.59
C LEU A 50 10.77 -15.51 -64.78
N LEU A 51 10.79 -14.53 -65.69
CA LEU A 51 11.77 -14.48 -66.79
C LEU A 51 13.18 -14.17 -66.26
N LEU A 52 13.29 -13.42 -65.16
CA LEU A 52 14.53 -13.05 -64.49
C LEU A 52 15.02 -14.10 -63.46
N VAL A 53 14.35 -15.25 -63.34
CA VAL A 53 14.69 -16.30 -62.34
C VAL A 53 16.11 -16.84 -62.52
N ASN A 54 16.62 -16.88 -63.76
CA ASN A 54 18.00 -17.30 -64.03
C ASN A 54 19.05 -16.27 -63.55
N ASP A 55 18.64 -15.00 -63.37
CA ASP A 55 19.50 -13.86 -63.04
C ASP A 55 19.38 -13.41 -61.58
N SER A 56 18.99 -14.32 -60.66
CA SER A 56 18.83 -14.10 -59.20
C SER A 56 17.54 -13.40 -58.72
N ALA A 57 16.43 -13.50 -59.46
CA ALA A 57 15.11 -13.02 -59.02
C ALA A 57 14.21 -14.13 -58.43
N ARG A 58 13.46 -13.83 -57.36
CA ARG A 58 12.50 -14.76 -56.74
C ARG A 58 11.18 -14.06 -56.42
N TRP A 59 10.07 -14.65 -56.88
CA TRP A 59 8.72 -14.25 -56.48
C TRP A 59 8.39 -14.83 -55.09
N LYS A 60 8.37 -13.98 -54.07
CA LYS A 60 8.21 -14.38 -52.66
C LYS A 60 6.91 -13.79 -52.09
N ASN A 61 6.24 -14.56 -51.25
CA ASN A 61 5.10 -14.08 -50.45
C ASN A 61 5.59 -13.63 -49.08
N VAL A 62 4.92 -12.63 -48.49
CA VAL A 62 5.13 -12.28 -47.09
C VAL A 62 4.73 -13.46 -46.21
N LYS A 63 5.53 -13.76 -45.17
CA LYS A 63 5.37 -14.93 -44.29
C LYS A 63 4.01 -14.93 -43.57
N ILE A 64 3.51 -13.75 -43.22
CA ILE A 64 2.22 -13.54 -42.57
C ILE A 64 1.35 -12.71 -43.51
N ASN A 65 0.22 -13.27 -43.92
CA ASN A 65 -0.61 -12.73 -44.98
C ASN A 65 -2.10 -13.03 -44.75
N PHE A 66 -2.94 -12.59 -45.69
CA PHE A 66 -4.39 -12.79 -45.69
C PHE A 66 -4.85 -13.80 -46.76
N ASP A 67 -4.01 -14.76 -47.15
CA ASP A 67 -4.38 -15.73 -48.20
C ASP A 67 -5.51 -16.69 -47.78
N ASN A 68 -5.64 -16.93 -46.47
CA ASN A 68 -6.71 -17.71 -45.89
C ASN A 68 -7.12 -17.13 -44.53
N VAL A 69 -8.30 -17.51 -44.05
CA VAL A 69 -8.86 -17.03 -42.78
C VAL A 69 -7.92 -17.34 -41.60
N GLY A 70 -7.27 -18.51 -41.58
CA GLY A 70 -6.33 -18.88 -40.50
C GLY A 70 -5.09 -17.99 -40.45
N ALA A 71 -4.48 -17.70 -41.59
CA ALA A 71 -3.37 -16.76 -41.73
C ALA A 71 -3.82 -15.33 -41.39
N GLY A 72 -5.03 -14.96 -41.78
CA GLY A 72 -5.67 -13.70 -41.40
C GLY A 72 -5.83 -13.54 -39.88
N TYR A 73 -6.20 -14.60 -39.14
CA TYR A 73 -6.23 -14.57 -37.68
C TYR A 73 -4.85 -14.31 -37.07
N LEU A 74 -3.80 -14.91 -37.61
CA LEU A 74 -2.43 -14.68 -37.14
C LEU A 74 -1.97 -13.24 -37.43
N ALA A 75 -2.29 -12.71 -38.62
CA ALA A 75 -2.03 -11.33 -39.00
C ALA A 75 -2.78 -10.33 -38.09
N LEU A 76 -4.07 -10.58 -37.85
CA LEU A 76 -4.88 -9.75 -36.94
C LEU A 76 -4.39 -9.83 -35.50
N LEU A 77 -3.86 -10.98 -35.05
CA LEU A 77 -3.24 -11.09 -33.72
C LEU A 77 -1.98 -10.22 -33.60
N GLN A 78 -1.15 -10.16 -34.64
CA GLN A 78 0.01 -9.25 -34.69
C GLN A 78 -0.39 -7.77 -34.64
N VAL A 79 -1.42 -7.40 -35.41
CA VAL A 79 -2.00 -6.05 -35.35
C VAL A 79 -2.60 -5.75 -33.98
N ALA A 80 -3.34 -6.69 -33.38
CA ALA A 80 -3.99 -6.50 -32.09
C ALA A 80 -2.99 -6.36 -30.92
N THR A 81 -1.84 -7.05 -31.01
CA THR A 81 -0.75 -6.96 -30.02
C THR A 81 0.24 -5.83 -30.31
N PHE A 82 0.11 -5.14 -31.44
CA PHE A 82 1.02 -4.10 -31.93
C PHE A 82 2.48 -4.59 -32.11
N LYS A 83 2.64 -5.83 -32.60
CA LYS A 83 3.95 -6.47 -32.85
C LYS A 83 3.94 -7.10 -34.24
N GLY A 84 4.92 -6.79 -35.10
CA GLY A 84 4.91 -7.19 -36.51
C GLY A 84 3.84 -6.50 -37.37
N TRP A 85 3.05 -5.58 -36.81
CA TRP A 85 1.93 -4.93 -37.49
C TRP A 85 2.35 -3.99 -38.63
N MET A 86 3.57 -3.45 -38.56
CA MET A 86 4.12 -2.56 -39.58
C MET A 86 4.32 -3.28 -40.92
N ASP A 87 4.93 -4.46 -40.90
CA ASP A 87 5.21 -5.24 -42.13
C ASP A 87 3.92 -5.64 -42.84
N ILE A 88 2.88 -6.01 -42.08
CA ILE A 88 1.54 -6.32 -42.62
C ILE A 88 0.91 -5.09 -43.25
N MET A 89 1.01 -3.95 -42.57
CA MET A 89 0.39 -2.70 -42.99
C MET A 89 1.07 -2.11 -44.23
N TYR A 90 2.40 -2.18 -44.31
CA TYR A 90 3.16 -1.78 -45.50
C TYR A 90 2.77 -2.66 -46.70
N ALA A 91 2.76 -3.98 -46.53
CA ALA A 91 2.32 -4.89 -47.59
C ALA A 91 0.88 -4.63 -48.05
N ALA A 92 -0.01 -4.19 -47.15
CA ALA A 92 -1.39 -3.85 -47.50
C ALA A 92 -1.50 -2.55 -48.30
N VAL A 93 -0.75 -1.52 -47.92
CA VAL A 93 -0.81 -0.18 -48.54
C VAL A 93 -0.09 -0.16 -49.90
N ASP A 94 0.96 -0.96 -50.04
CA ASP A 94 1.70 -1.11 -51.30
C ASP A 94 1.02 -2.08 -52.28
N SER A 95 -0.03 -2.79 -51.83
CA SER A 95 -0.71 -3.79 -52.65
C SER A 95 -1.51 -3.19 -53.82
N ARG A 96 -1.35 -3.80 -54.99
CA ARG A 96 -2.09 -3.48 -56.23
C ARG A 96 -3.09 -4.60 -56.57
N ASP A 97 -3.00 -5.17 -57.77
CA ASP A 97 -3.81 -6.29 -58.22
C ASP A 97 -3.08 -7.63 -58.05
N LEU A 98 -3.77 -8.73 -58.36
CA LEU A 98 -3.22 -10.08 -58.29
C LEU A 98 -2.08 -10.24 -59.31
N GLU A 99 -0.95 -10.79 -58.87
CA GLU A 99 0.26 -11.04 -59.67
C GLU A 99 1.03 -9.80 -60.15
N ASP A 100 0.64 -8.59 -59.73
CA ASP A 100 1.39 -7.36 -59.98
C ASP A 100 2.43 -7.10 -58.88
N GLN A 101 3.54 -6.47 -59.23
CA GLN A 101 4.55 -6.01 -58.26
C GLN A 101 3.95 -4.88 -57.41
N PRO A 102 4.10 -4.92 -56.07
CA PRO A 102 3.63 -3.85 -55.21
C PRO A 102 4.38 -2.54 -55.51
N GLN A 103 3.67 -1.43 -55.30
CA GLN A 103 4.23 -0.10 -55.51
C GLN A 103 3.99 0.72 -54.25
N TYR A 104 5.03 1.44 -53.84
CA TYR A 104 5.02 2.26 -52.64
C TYR A 104 3.79 3.18 -52.56
N GLU A 105 3.00 3.00 -51.50
CA GLU A 105 1.85 3.84 -51.12
C GLU A 105 0.75 4.05 -52.18
N VAL A 106 0.53 3.09 -53.09
CA VAL A 106 -0.54 3.21 -54.10
C VAL A 106 -1.94 3.17 -53.47
N ASN A 107 -2.15 2.34 -52.45
CA ASN A 107 -3.47 2.14 -51.83
C ASN A 107 -3.51 2.67 -50.39
N LEU A 108 -3.25 3.97 -50.23
CA LEU A 108 -3.16 4.64 -48.94
C LEU A 108 -4.42 4.53 -48.07
N TYR A 109 -5.61 4.35 -48.68
CA TYR A 109 -6.86 4.18 -47.95
C TYR A 109 -6.92 2.88 -47.11
N MET A 110 -6.05 1.90 -47.39
CA MET A 110 -6.01 0.64 -46.63
C MET A 110 -5.56 0.82 -45.18
N TYR A 111 -4.93 1.93 -44.82
CA TYR A 111 -4.72 2.29 -43.40
C TYR A 111 -6.03 2.34 -42.61
N LEU A 112 -7.14 2.77 -43.22
CA LEU A 112 -8.44 2.84 -42.55
C LEU A 112 -8.93 1.47 -42.07
N TYR A 113 -8.64 0.40 -42.81
CA TYR A 113 -8.97 -0.97 -42.40
C TYR A 113 -8.32 -1.31 -41.06
N PHE A 114 -7.02 -1.04 -40.92
CA PHE A 114 -6.28 -1.34 -39.69
C PHE A 114 -6.67 -0.41 -38.54
N VAL A 115 -6.91 0.87 -38.79
CA VAL A 115 -7.38 1.82 -37.75
C VAL A 115 -8.73 1.37 -37.18
N ILE A 116 -9.69 1.00 -38.05
CA ILE A 116 -10.99 0.48 -37.62
C ILE A 116 -10.81 -0.81 -36.82
N PHE A 117 -9.96 -1.73 -37.29
CA PHE A 117 -9.67 -2.96 -36.55
C PHE A 117 -8.99 -2.69 -35.20
N ILE A 118 -8.07 -1.73 -35.08
CA ILE A 118 -7.42 -1.42 -33.81
C ILE A 118 -8.44 -0.88 -32.80
N ILE A 119 -9.35 0.02 -33.24
CA ILE A 119 -10.41 0.57 -32.38
C ILE A 119 -11.34 -0.55 -31.90
N PHE A 120 -11.93 -1.32 -32.81
CA PHE A 120 -12.95 -2.31 -32.43
C PHE A 120 -12.39 -3.66 -32.00
N GLY A 121 -11.36 -4.13 -32.69
CA GLY A 121 -10.77 -5.46 -32.55
C GLY A 121 -9.72 -5.59 -31.46
N SER A 122 -9.02 -4.49 -31.09
CA SER A 122 -8.04 -4.47 -29.99
C SER A 122 -8.55 -3.69 -28.77
N PHE A 123 -8.91 -2.41 -28.92
CA PHE A 123 -9.28 -1.58 -27.76
C PHE A 123 -10.57 -2.06 -27.07
N PHE A 124 -11.67 -2.26 -27.81
CA PHE A 124 -12.93 -2.73 -27.21
C PHE A 124 -12.86 -4.18 -26.70
N THR A 125 -12.19 -5.08 -27.42
CA THR A 125 -12.05 -6.49 -26.99
C THR A 125 -11.21 -6.63 -25.73
N LEU A 126 -10.09 -5.90 -25.64
CA LEU A 126 -9.24 -5.85 -24.45
C LEU A 126 -10.01 -5.27 -23.26
N ASN A 127 -10.76 -4.18 -23.46
CA ASN A 127 -11.58 -3.58 -22.40
C ASN A 127 -12.68 -4.53 -21.92
N LEU A 128 -13.38 -5.22 -22.83
CA LEU A 128 -14.38 -6.23 -22.47
C LEU A 128 -13.73 -7.39 -21.68
N PHE A 129 -12.54 -7.82 -22.10
CA PHE A 129 -11.80 -8.88 -21.44
C PHE A 129 -11.40 -8.52 -20.02
N ILE A 130 -10.76 -7.36 -19.83
CA ILE A 130 -10.38 -6.86 -18.50
C ILE A 130 -11.64 -6.68 -17.63
N GLY A 131 -12.71 -6.09 -18.17
CA GLY A 131 -13.96 -5.87 -17.44
C GLY A 131 -14.58 -7.15 -16.88
N VAL A 132 -14.66 -8.21 -17.70
CA VAL A 132 -15.21 -9.50 -17.27
C VAL A 132 -14.30 -10.21 -16.26
N ILE A 133 -12.97 -10.13 -16.42
CA ILE A 133 -12.05 -10.73 -15.45
C ILE A 133 -12.14 -10.00 -14.10
N ILE A 134 -12.16 -8.66 -14.08
CA ILE A 134 -12.30 -7.90 -12.84
C ILE A 134 -13.61 -8.25 -12.13
N ASP A 135 -14.73 -8.30 -12.86
CA ASP A 135 -16.02 -8.67 -12.28
C ASP A 135 -16.00 -10.10 -11.72
N ASN A 136 -15.45 -11.06 -12.48
CA ASN A 136 -15.33 -12.45 -12.01
C ASN A 136 -14.45 -12.56 -10.77
N PHE A 137 -13.31 -11.87 -10.74
CA PHE A 137 -12.40 -11.85 -9.61
C PHE A 137 -13.05 -11.21 -8.37
N ASN A 138 -13.78 -10.11 -8.55
CA ASN A 138 -14.54 -9.48 -7.47
C ASN A 138 -15.64 -10.40 -6.91
N GLN A 139 -16.35 -11.14 -7.77
CA GLN A 139 -17.33 -12.13 -7.34
C GLN A 139 -16.68 -13.30 -6.57
N GLN A 140 -15.51 -13.77 -7.02
CA GLN A 140 -14.75 -14.81 -6.30
C GLN A 140 -14.22 -14.29 -4.96
N LYS A 141 -13.67 -13.07 -4.91
CA LYS A 141 -13.23 -12.42 -3.68
C LYS A 141 -14.38 -12.32 -2.67
N LYS A 142 -15.59 -11.95 -3.11
CA LYS A 142 -16.79 -11.93 -2.26
C LYS A 142 -17.18 -13.31 -1.71
N LYS A 143 -16.91 -14.40 -2.45
CA LYS A 143 -17.20 -15.78 -1.98
C LYS A 143 -16.14 -16.33 -1.03
N ILE A 144 -14.87 -15.99 -1.26
CA ILE A 144 -13.74 -16.49 -0.47
C ILE A 144 -13.53 -15.66 0.80
N SER A 145 -13.84 -14.36 0.76
CA SER A 145 -13.76 -13.52 1.96
C SER A 145 -14.72 -14.05 3.02
N GLN A 146 -14.18 -14.45 4.17
CA GLN A 146 -14.95 -14.88 5.34
C GLN A 146 -15.74 -13.74 6.01
N ASP A 147 -15.65 -12.51 5.49
CA ASP A 147 -16.33 -11.31 6.00
C ASP A 147 -17.84 -11.27 5.70
N ILE A 148 -18.46 -12.40 5.31
CA ILE A 148 -19.89 -12.50 4.96
C ILE A 148 -20.81 -12.12 6.14
N PHE A 149 -20.29 -12.04 7.36
CA PHE A 149 -21.06 -11.75 8.57
C PHE A 149 -20.95 -10.32 9.11
N MET A 150 -20.11 -9.45 8.53
CA MET A 150 -19.88 -8.09 9.07
C MET A 150 -20.28 -7.03 8.04
N THR A 151 -21.03 -6.01 8.46
CA THR A 151 -21.28 -4.83 7.63
C THR A 151 -19.99 -4.01 7.46
N GLU A 152 -19.94 -3.16 6.42
CA GLU A 152 -18.77 -2.28 6.19
C GLU A 152 -18.50 -1.36 7.40
N GLU A 153 -19.54 -0.90 8.10
CA GLU A 153 -19.40 -0.10 9.33
C GLU A 153 -18.81 -0.92 10.49
N GLN A 154 -19.28 -2.17 10.68
CA GLN A 154 -18.73 -3.06 11.70
C GLN A 154 -17.26 -3.42 11.44
N LYS A 155 -16.89 -3.57 10.16
CA LYS A 155 -15.49 -3.84 9.78
C LYS A 155 -14.58 -2.65 10.09
N LYS A 156 -15.00 -1.42 9.80
CA LYS A 156 -14.28 -0.19 10.18
C LYS A 156 -14.05 -0.13 11.69
N TYR A 157 -15.10 -0.44 12.47
CA TYR A 157 -15.02 -0.44 13.92
C TYR A 157 -14.05 -1.51 14.45
N TYR A 158 -14.19 -2.75 13.98
CA TYR A 158 -13.31 -3.86 14.37
C TYR A 158 -11.84 -3.61 14.02
N ASN A 159 -11.56 -3.05 12.84
CA ASN A 159 -10.20 -2.70 12.42
C ASN A 159 -9.59 -1.61 13.30
N ALA A 160 -10.32 -0.52 13.59
CA ALA A 160 -9.88 0.54 14.49
C ALA A 160 -9.58 -0.02 15.90
N MET A 161 -10.44 -0.91 16.39
CA MET A 161 -10.31 -1.53 17.71
C MET A 161 -9.15 -2.54 17.78
N LYS A 162 -8.92 -3.31 16.71
CA LYS A 162 -7.77 -4.21 16.58
C LYS A 162 -6.44 -3.42 16.54
N LYS A 163 -6.41 -2.28 15.85
CA LYS A 163 -5.28 -1.34 15.81
C LYS A 163 -5.04 -0.69 17.18
N LEU A 164 -6.11 -0.36 17.92
CA LEU A 164 -6.04 0.18 19.28
C LEU A 164 -5.36 -0.79 20.27
N GLY A 165 -5.66 -2.09 20.17
CA GLY A 165 -5.12 -3.11 21.07
C GLY A 165 -3.68 -3.52 20.80
N SER A 166 -3.13 -3.19 19.63
CA SER A 166 -1.78 -3.62 19.23
C SER A 166 -0.69 -2.61 19.61
N LYS A 167 -0.99 -1.31 19.61
CA LYS A 167 -0.03 -0.26 20.01
C LYS A 167 -0.15 0.06 21.50
N LYS A 168 0.97 -0.08 22.21
CA LYS A 168 1.14 0.38 23.60
C LYS A 168 1.94 1.69 23.60
N PRO A 169 1.71 2.59 24.57
CA PRO A 169 2.57 3.75 24.77
C PRO A 169 4.00 3.25 24.99
N GLN A 170 4.94 3.69 24.15
CA GLN A 170 6.34 3.32 24.30
C GLN A 170 6.98 4.24 25.34
N LYS A 171 7.96 3.71 26.09
CA LYS A 171 8.74 4.57 26.98
C LYS A 171 9.53 5.55 26.12
N PRO A 172 9.41 6.88 26.34
CA PRO A 172 10.27 7.82 25.66
C PRO A 172 11.73 7.49 25.97
N ILE A 173 12.61 7.68 24.99
CA ILE A 173 14.02 7.33 25.15
C ILE A 173 14.60 8.21 26.27
N PRO A 174 15.11 7.63 27.36
CA PRO A 174 15.50 8.41 28.53
C PRO A 174 16.67 9.33 28.19
N ARG A 175 16.55 10.60 28.56
CA ARG A 175 17.62 11.58 28.38
C ARG A 175 18.86 11.12 29.16
N PRO A 176 20.05 11.09 28.54
CA PRO A 176 21.27 10.70 29.24
C PRO A 176 21.61 11.69 30.36
N ALA A 177 22.03 11.17 31.51
CA ALA A 177 22.32 11.97 32.70
C ALA A 177 23.51 12.94 32.55
N ASN A 178 24.44 12.64 31.63
CA ASN A 178 25.63 13.45 31.40
C ASN A 178 25.26 14.73 30.64
N ALA A 179 25.71 15.90 31.11
CA ALA A 179 25.40 17.20 30.50
C ALA A 179 25.79 17.28 29.01
N PHE A 180 26.95 16.73 28.64
CA PHE A 180 27.40 16.70 27.25
C PHE A 180 26.51 15.81 26.35
N GLN A 181 26.25 14.57 26.78
CA GLN A 181 25.37 13.66 26.03
C GLN A 181 23.92 14.16 26.00
N GLY A 182 23.46 14.83 27.06
CA GLY A 182 22.15 15.45 27.13
C GLY A 182 22.01 16.60 26.14
N CYS A 183 23.03 17.46 26.03
CA CYS A 183 23.05 18.53 25.02
C CYS A 183 23.05 17.97 23.59
N VAL A 184 23.81 16.91 23.32
CA VAL A 184 23.82 16.22 22.02
C VAL A 184 22.46 15.59 21.73
N PHE A 185 21.83 14.95 22.72
CA PHE A 185 20.47 14.42 22.61
C PHE A 185 19.46 15.53 22.29
N ASP A 186 19.48 16.64 23.03
CA ASP A 186 18.57 17.76 22.82
C ASP A 186 18.76 18.43 21.44
N CYS A 187 19.95 18.33 20.84
CA CYS A 187 20.23 18.82 19.50
C CYS A 187 19.69 17.88 18.41
N ILE A 188 19.92 16.57 18.54
CA ILE A 188 19.52 15.55 17.55
C ILE A 188 18.00 15.38 17.51
N THR A 189 17.32 15.49 18.65
CA THR A 189 15.86 15.31 18.74
C THR A 189 15.09 16.50 18.17
N LYS A 190 15.76 17.63 17.83
CA LYS A 190 15.09 18.78 17.20
C LYS A 190 14.78 18.49 15.73
N GLN A 191 13.56 18.82 15.32
CA GLN A 191 13.11 18.71 13.92
C GLN A 191 14.02 19.46 12.93
N ALA A 192 14.64 20.57 13.34
CA ALA A 192 15.60 21.29 12.50
C ALA A 192 16.81 20.45 12.09
N PHE A 193 17.29 19.56 12.98
CA PHE A 193 18.41 18.66 12.66
C PHE A 193 18.01 17.68 11.55
N ASP A 194 16.84 17.06 11.67
CA ASP A 194 16.31 16.15 10.64
C ASP A 194 16.11 16.85 9.28
N ILE A 195 15.64 18.10 9.27
CA ILE A 195 15.49 18.90 8.04
C ILE A 195 16.85 19.16 7.38
N VAL A 196 17.88 19.51 8.16
CA VAL A 196 19.24 19.74 7.62
C VAL A 196 19.81 18.46 7.00
N ILE A 197 19.66 17.31 7.67
CA ILE A 197 20.09 16.02 7.13
C ILE A 197 19.34 15.70 5.83
N MET A 198 18.03 15.97 5.77
CA MET A 198 17.24 15.78 4.56
C MET A 198 17.74 16.65 3.39
N ILE A 199 18.09 17.91 3.63
CA ILE A 199 18.68 18.80 2.62
C ILE A 199 20.03 18.26 2.14
N LEU A 200 20.89 17.78 3.04
CA LEU A 200 22.18 17.19 2.68
C LEU A 200 22.03 15.93 1.81
N ILE A 201 21.01 15.11 2.06
CA ILE A 201 20.68 13.94 1.21
C ILE A 201 20.28 14.42 -0.19
N CYS A 202 19.42 15.44 -0.30
CA CYS A 202 19.03 16.00 -1.60
C CYS A 202 20.22 16.58 -2.36
N LEU A 203 21.13 17.30 -1.69
CA LEU A 203 22.34 17.82 -2.31
C LEU A 203 23.26 16.68 -2.78
N ASN A 204 23.41 15.62 -1.99
CA ASN A 204 24.19 14.45 -2.41
C ASN A 204 23.57 13.76 -3.64
N MET A 205 22.25 13.69 -3.72
CA MET A 205 21.56 13.18 -4.92
C MET A 205 21.88 14.02 -6.16
N VAL A 206 21.81 15.35 -6.06
CA VAL A 206 22.16 16.24 -7.18
C VAL A 206 23.59 15.99 -7.65
N THR A 207 24.54 15.79 -6.74
CA THR A 207 25.93 15.50 -7.13
C THR A 207 26.09 14.18 -7.89
N MET A 208 25.24 13.18 -7.63
CA MET A 208 25.24 11.94 -8.40
C MET A 208 24.64 12.12 -9.80
N MET A 209 23.70 13.07 -9.97
CA MET A 209 23.08 13.37 -11.28
C MET A 209 24.04 14.09 -12.24
N VAL A 210 25.12 14.67 -11.72
CA VAL A 210 26.12 15.40 -12.53
C VAL A 210 27.18 14.46 -13.13
N GLU A 211 27.30 13.20 -12.68
CA GLU A 211 28.24 12.22 -13.26
C GLU A 211 27.90 11.94 -14.74
N THR A 212 28.89 12.03 -15.63
CA THR A 212 28.76 11.70 -17.08
C THR A 212 29.80 10.67 -17.50
N ASP A 213 29.53 9.93 -18.59
CA ASP A 213 30.37 8.80 -19.06
C ASP A 213 31.79 9.27 -19.44
N ASP A 214 31.90 10.35 -20.21
CA ASP A 214 33.17 10.96 -20.64
C ASP A 214 33.51 12.23 -19.84
N GLN A 215 33.71 12.10 -18.53
CA GLN A 215 34.08 13.24 -17.67
C GLN A 215 35.59 13.49 -17.62
N THR A 216 35.97 14.75 -17.45
CA THR A 216 37.38 15.13 -17.29
C THR A 216 37.92 14.65 -15.95
N LYS A 217 39.22 14.33 -15.87
CA LYS A 217 39.88 13.94 -14.61
C LYS A 217 39.73 14.98 -13.50
N GLU A 218 39.62 16.25 -13.88
CA GLU A 218 39.36 17.35 -12.94
C GLU A 218 37.97 17.22 -12.32
N MET A 219 36.95 16.93 -13.13
CA MET A 219 35.59 16.71 -12.66
C MET A 219 35.49 15.48 -11.76
N ASP A 220 36.15 14.37 -12.13
CA ASP A 220 36.26 13.17 -11.28
C ASP A 220 36.84 13.50 -9.89
N ASN A 221 37.93 14.26 -9.86
CA ASN A 221 38.59 14.66 -8.62
C ASN A 221 37.68 15.56 -7.76
N ILE A 222 37.02 16.54 -8.37
CA ILE A 222 36.09 17.43 -7.66
C ILE A 222 34.93 16.62 -7.06
N LEU A 223 34.31 15.75 -7.86
CA LEU A 223 33.22 14.89 -7.41
C LEU A 223 33.66 13.91 -6.31
N TYR A 224 34.88 13.39 -6.38
CA TYR A 224 35.45 12.54 -5.33
C TYR A 224 35.53 13.27 -3.98
N TRP A 225 36.11 14.48 -3.96
CA TRP A 225 36.21 15.28 -2.74
C TRP A 225 34.85 15.67 -2.17
N ILE A 226 33.90 16.04 -3.03
CA ILE A 226 32.51 16.32 -2.62
C ILE A 226 31.87 15.08 -2.00
N ASN A 227 32.03 13.90 -2.62
CA ASN A 227 31.49 12.64 -2.09
C ASN A 227 32.13 12.25 -0.75
N LEU A 228 33.43 12.49 -0.56
CA LEU A 228 34.12 12.30 0.72
C LEU A 228 33.51 13.18 1.82
N VAL A 229 33.25 14.46 1.53
CA VAL A 229 32.60 15.38 2.49
C VAL A 229 31.24 14.84 2.93
N PHE A 230 30.40 14.38 2.00
CA PHE A 230 29.10 13.78 2.36
C PHE A 230 29.24 12.53 3.23
N ILE A 231 30.22 11.66 2.95
CA ILE A 231 30.47 10.46 3.76
C ILE A 231 30.84 10.85 5.18
N VAL A 232 31.72 11.84 5.34
CA VAL A 232 32.11 12.34 6.67
C VAL A 232 30.90 12.93 7.41
N LEU A 233 30.06 13.72 6.74
CA LEU A 233 28.85 14.29 7.34
C LEU A 233 27.85 13.22 7.80
N PHE A 234 27.55 12.22 6.96
CA PHE A 234 26.62 11.13 7.32
C PHE A 234 27.20 10.18 8.37
N THR A 235 28.52 9.98 8.37
CA THR A 235 29.19 9.23 9.44
C THR A 235 29.10 10.00 10.75
N GLY A 236 29.31 11.31 10.72
CA GLY A 236 29.14 12.20 11.86
C GLY A 236 27.72 12.16 12.43
N GLU A 237 26.70 12.26 11.58
CA GLU A 237 25.30 12.08 11.96
C GLU A 237 25.05 10.75 12.68
N CYS A 238 25.53 9.65 12.09
CA CYS A 238 25.37 8.30 12.64
C CYS A 238 26.04 8.17 14.02
N VAL A 239 27.29 8.64 14.15
CA VAL A 239 28.03 8.61 15.42
C VAL A 239 27.33 9.47 16.48
N LEU A 240 26.86 10.67 16.12
CA LEU A 240 26.11 11.55 17.02
C LEU A 240 24.84 10.86 17.55
N LYS A 241 24.07 10.20 16.66
CA LYS A 241 22.87 9.42 17.05
C LYS A 241 23.21 8.22 17.93
N ILE A 242 24.32 7.53 17.70
CA ILE A 242 24.77 6.42 18.56
C ILE A 242 25.16 6.93 19.96
N ILE A 243 25.84 8.08 20.06
CA ILE A 243 26.24 8.66 21.34
C ILE A 243 25.04 9.10 22.17
N SER A 244 24.01 9.67 21.52
CA SER A 244 22.81 10.15 22.21
C SER A 244 21.83 9.02 22.58
N LEU A 245 21.52 8.12 21.63
CA LEU A 245 20.50 7.08 21.77
C LEU A 245 21.06 5.76 22.33
N ARG A 246 22.37 5.53 22.30
CA ARG A 246 23.05 4.34 22.83
C ARG A 246 22.46 3.05 22.23
N HIS A 247 22.01 2.10 23.06
CA HIS A 247 21.39 0.85 22.60
C HIS A 247 20.02 1.07 21.94
N TYR A 248 19.30 2.15 22.28
CA TYR A 248 18.01 2.49 21.63
C TYR A 248 18.18 2.90 20.17
N TYR A 249 19.41 3.20 19.70
CA TYR A 249 19.66 3.42 18.29
C TYR A 249 19.27 2.21 17.44
N PHE A 250 19.60 1.00 17.90
CA PHE A 250 19.39 -0.25 17.17
C PHE A 250 17.98 -0.83 17.30
N THR A 251 17.08 -0.21 18.08
CA THR A 251 15.68 -0.63 18.11
C THR A 251 14.86 -0.01 16.97
N ILE A 252 15.36 1.07 16.36
CA ILE A 252 14.68 1.79 15.27
C ILE A 252 15.18 1.28 13.92
N GLY A 253 14.30 0.67 13.12
CA GLY A 253 14.65 0.08 11.82
C GLY A 253 15.29 1.06 10.83
N TRP A 254 14.81 2.31 10.78
CA TRP A 254 15.39 3.36 9.93
C TRP A 254 16.82 3.73 10.33
N ASN A 255 17.15 3.71 11.63
CA ASN A 255 18.51 3.95 12.09
C ASN A 255 19.43 2.80 11.72
N ILE A 256 18.96 1.54 11.79
CA ILE A 256 19.72 0.38 11.32
C ILE A 256 20.00 0.49 9.81
N PHE A 257 19.00 0.85 9.01
CA PHE A 257 19.17 1.08 7.58
C PHE A 257 20.22 2.17 7.32
N ASP A 258 20.13 3.30 8.02
CA ASP A 258 21.09 4.40 7.90
C ASP A 258 22.53 3.95 8.24
N PHE A 259 22.68 3.15 9.30
CA PHE A 259 23.95 2.58 9.71
C PHE A 259 24.54 1.67 8.62
N VAL A 260 23.74 0.75 8.07
CA VAL A 260 24.18 -0.15 6.97
C VAL A 260 24.65 0.65 5.76
N VAL A 261 23.90 1.69 5.37
CA VAL A 261 24.27 2.55 4.23
C VAL A 261 25.59 3.29 4.48
N VAL A 262 25.83 3.78 5.70
CA VAL A 262 27.11 4.43 6.08
C VAL A 262 28.26 3.43 6.02
N ILE A 263 28.08 2.22 6.57
CA ILE A 263 29.12 1.18 6.53
C ILE A 263 29.47 0.79 5.09
N LEU A 264 28.46 0.53 4.24
CA LEU A 264 28.69 0.22 2.82
C LEU A 264 29.41 1.36 2.08
N SER A 265 29.13 2.61 2.46
CA SER A 265 29.78 3.79 1.88
C SER A 265 31.25 3.89 2.26
N ILE A 266 31.59 3.61 3.52
CA ILE A 266 32.96 3.60 4.02
C ILE A 266 33.72 2.44 3.37
N VAL A 267 33.13 1.24 3.36
CA VAL A 267 33.70 0.04 2.73
C VAL A 267 33.97 0.29 1.25
N GLY A 268 33.04 0.93 0.52
CA GLY A 268 33.23 1.26 -0.88
C GLY A 268 34.39 2.22 -1.15
N MET A 269 34.67 3.15 -0.23
CA MET A 269 35.81 4.07 -0.34
C MET A 269 37.14 3.37 -0.03
N PHE A 270 37.22 2.58 1.04
CA PHE A 270 38.46 1.85 1.35
C PHE A 270 38.76 0.74 0.35
N LEU A 271 37.73 0.10 -0.22
CA LEU A 271 37.90 -0.89 -1.27
C LEU A 271 38.48 -0.29 -2.56
N SER A 272 38.23 0.98 -2.90
CA SER A 272 38.85 1.55 -4.11
C SER A 272 40.37 1.60 -4.00
N GLU A 273 40.92 1.95 -2.84
CA GLU A 273 42.37 1.99 -2.60
C GLU A 273 42.99 0.59 -2.52
N VAL A 274 42.26 -0.38 -1.96
CA VAL A 274 42.75 -1.76 -1.82
C VAL A 274 42.66 -2.54 -3.14
N ILE A 275 41.64 -2.29 -3.97
CA ILE A 275 41.43 -3.01 -5.23
C ILE A 275 42.34 -2.51 -6.35
N GLU A 276 42.75 -1.23 -6.38
CA GLU A 276 43.85 -0.79 -7.27
C GLU A 276 45.12 -1.62 -7.05
N LYS A 277 45.29 -2.19 -5.84
CA LYS A 277 46.41 -3.03 -5.45
C LYS A 277 46.17 -4.53 -5.64
N TYR A 278 44.92 -4.99 -5.63
CA TYR A 278 44.53 -6.40 -5.79
C TYR A 278 43.46 -6.51 -6.88
N PHE A 279 43.80 -7.08 -8.05
CA PHE A 279 42.96 -7.27 -9.25
C PHE A 279 41.56 -7.88 -8.97
N VAL A 280 40.61 -7.10 -8.47
CA VAL A 280 39.17 -7.46 -8.37
C VAL A 280 38.44 -6.91 -9.59
N SER A 281 37.40 -7.61 -10.06
CA SER A 281 36.69 -7.24 -11.29
C SER A 281 36.10 -5.81 -11.22
N PRO A 282 36.27 -4.99 -12.28
CA PRO A 282 35.68 -3.64 -12.35
C PRO A 282 34.15 -3.61 -12.21
N THR A 283 33.49 -4.74 -12.46
CA THR A 283 32.03 -4.92 -12.30
C THR A 283 31.58 -4.87 -10.85
N LEU A 284 32.34 -5.47 -9.92
CA LEU A 284 32.04 -5.41 -8.49
C LEU A 284 32.14 -3.97 -7.95
N PHE A 285 33.10 -3.19 -8.45
CA PHE A 285 33.21 -1.77 -8.12
C PHE A 285 31.99 -0.96 -8.55
N ARG A 286 31.48 -1.19 -9.77
CA ARG A 286 30.24 -0.54 -10.25
C ARG A 286 29.05 -0.87 -9.35
N VAL A 287 28.92 -2.12 -8.89
CA VAL A 287 27.83 -2.53 -7.99
C VAL A 287 27.98 -1.92 -6.59
N ILE A 288 29.17 -1.88 -6.02
CA ILE A 288 29.41 -1.24 -4.71
C ILE A 288 29.15 0.27 -4.78
N ARG A 289 29.49 0.91 -5.91
CA ARG A 289 29.09 2.30 -6.19
C ARG A 289 27.59 2.51 -6.28
N LEU A 290 26.76 1.48 -6.51
CA LEU A 290 25.29 1.61 -6.44
C LEU A 290 24.79 1.67 -4.99
N ALA A 291 25.53 1.15 -4.01
CA ALA A 291 25.10 1.17 -2.61
C ALA A 291 24.90 2.60 -2.06
N ARG A 292 25.59 3.60 -2.62
CA ARG A 292 25.37 5.02 -2.26
C ARG A 292 23.99 5.54 -2.63
N ILE A 293 23.29 4.92 -3.60
CA ILE A 293 21.88 5.22 -3.93
C ILE A 293 20.97 4.93 -2.72
N GLY A 294 21.36 3.99 -1.85
CA GLY A 294 20.62 3.68 -0.62
C GLY A 294 20.40 4.90 0.29
N ARG A 295 21.26 5.94 0.19
CA ARG A 295 21.06 7.20 0.94
C ARG A 295 19.83 7.97 0.47
N ILE A 296 19.46 7.88 -0.81
CA ILE A 296 18.27 8.53 -1.37
C ILE A 296 17.00 7.90 -0.78
N LEU A 297 17.02 6.60 -0.47
CA LEU A 297 15.90 5.91 0.19
C LEU A 297 15.58 6.47 1.58
N ARG A 298 16.50 7.20 2.21
CA ARG A 298 16.23 7.92 3.46
C ARG A 298 15.15 9.01 3.31
N LEU A 299 14.96 9.56 2.11
CA LEU A 299 13.88 10.52 1.83
C LEU A 299 12.49 9.90 2.05
N ILE A 300 12.36 8.58 1.92
CA ILE A 300 11.11 7.85 2.16
C ILE A 300 10.66 8.01 3.62
N LYS A 301 11.60 8.14 4.57
CA LYS A 301 11.29 8.34 6.00
C LYS A 301 10.41 9.57 6.23
N GLY A 302 10.67 10.66 5.50
CA GLY A 302 9.93 11.93 5.63
C GLY A 302 8.68 12.00 4.76
N ALA A 303 8.55 11.14 3.75
CA ALA A 303 7.47 11.18 2.77
C ALA A 303 6.33 10.20 3.12
N LYS A 304 5.42 10.63 4.00
CA LYS A 304 4.28 9.83 4.47
C LYS A 304 3.49 9.15 3.34
N GLY A 305 3.14 9.89 2.28
CA GLY A 305 2.42 9.32 1.13
C GLY A 305 3.18 8.23 0.37
N ILE A 306 4.50 8.38 0.21
CA ILE A 306 5.35 7.35 -0.43
C ILE A 306 5.44 6.12 0.47
N ARG A 307 5.58 6.32 1.79
CA ARG A 307 5.63 5.22 2.79
C ARG A 307 4.36 4.38 2.75
N THR A 308 3.20 5.02 2.69
CA THR A 308 1.90 4.35 2.55
C THR A 308 1.84 3.50 1.28
N LEU A 309 2.22 4.06 0.12
CA LEU A 309 2.24 3.33 -1.15
C LEU A 309 3.21 2.14 -1.12
N LEU A 310 4.41 2.30 -0.53
CA LEU A 310 5.39 1.23 -0.38
C LEU A 310 4.91 0.13 0.58
N PHE A 311 4.21 0.51 1.65
CA PHE A 311 3.61 -0.45 2.57
C PHE A 311 2.52 -1.27 1.88
N ALA A 312 1.62 -0.62 1.13
CA ALA A 312 0.60 -1.31 0.35
C ALA A 312 1.23 -2.28 -0.68
N LEU A 313 2.28 -1.83 -1.38
CA LEU A 313 3.05 -2.69 -2.28
C LEU A 313 3.66 -3.89 -1.53
N MET A 314 4.29 -3.67 -0.38
CA MET A 314 4.92 -4.73 0.42
C MET A 314 3.90 -5.76 0.91
N MET A 315 2.70 -5.32 1.29
CA MET A 315 1.61 -6.21 1.69
C MET A 315 1.11 -7.09 0.53
N SER A 316 1.20 -6.60 -0.71
CA SER A 316 0.85 -7.37 -1.92
C SER A 316 1.92 -8.35 -2.42
N LEU A 317 3.17 -8.23 -1.93
CA LEU A 317 4.29 -9.06 -2.39
C LEU A 317 4.08 -10.58 -2.20
N PRO A 318 3.51 -11.09 -1.09
CA PRO A 318 3.28 -12.52 -0.92
C PRO A 318 2.35 -13.10 -1.99
N ALA A 319 1.28 -12.38 -2.33
CA ALA A 319 0.36 -12.79 -3.40
C ALA A 319 1.04 -12.73 -4.78
N LEU A 320 1.79 -11.65 -5.03
CA LEU A 320 2.57 -11.47 -6.25
C LEU A 320 3.59 -12.58 -6.46
N PHE A 321 4.27 -13.01 -5.39
CA PHE A 321 5.27 -14.09 -5.44
C PHE A 321 4.64 -15.41 -5.89
N ASN A 322 3.43 -15.74 -5.41
CA ASN A 322 2.73 -16.97 -5.84
C ASN A 322 2.37 -16.95 -7.33
N ILE A 323 1.91 -15.81 -7.85
CA ILE A 323 1.62 -15.64 -9.28
C ILE A 323 2.93 -15.69 -10.10
N GLY A 324 3.99 -15.07 -9.59
CA GLY A 324 5.33 -15.12 -10.17
C GLY A 324 5.89 -16.53 -10.26
N LEU A 325 5.69 -17.37 -9.23
CA LEU A 325 6.07 -18.79 -9.27
C LEU A 325 5.28 -19.58 -10.32
N LEU A 326 3.98 -19.31 -10.47
CA LEU A 326 3.17 -19.92 -11.52
C LEU A 326 3.68 -19.51 -12.91
N LEU A 327 3.97 -18.22 -13.12
CA LEU A 327 4.53 -17.72 -14.37
C LEU A 327 5.90 -18.35 -14.66
N PHE A 328 6.76 -18.47 -13.64
CA PHE A 328 8.06 -19.14 -13.76
C PHE A 328 7.93 -20.61 -14.14
N LEU A 329 6.95 -21.32 -13.57
CA LEU A 329 6.67 -22.71 -13.93
C LEU A 329 6.22 -22.84 -15.40
N VAL A 330 5.36 -21.93 -15.88
CA VAL A 330 4.96 -21.91 -17.29
C VAL A 330 6.16 -21.61 -18.19
N MET A 331 6.97 -20.61 -17.87
CA MET A 331 8.21 -20.30 -18.59
C MET A 331 9.14 -21.52 -18.64
N PHE A 332 9.30 -22.23 -17.53
CA PHE A 332 10.13 -23.43 -17.46
C PHE A 332 9.66 -24.53 -18.42
N ILE A 333 8.36 -24.81 -18.46
CA ILE A 333 7.78 -25.83 -19.36
C ILE A 333 8.00 -25.45 -20.83
N TYR A 334 7.72 -24.19 -21.19
CA TYR A 334 7.91 -23.70 -22.55
C TYR A 334 9.40 -23.60 -22.94
N ALA A 335 10.31 -23.37 -21.98
CA ALA A 335 11.74 -23.31 -22.25
C ALA A 335 12.26 -24.68 -22.71
N ILE A 336 11.84 -25.75 -22.03
CA ILE A 336 12.20 -27.12 -22.40
C ILE A 336 11.63 -27.46 -23.78
N PHE A 337 10.37 -27.11 -24.03
CA PHE A 337 9.73 -27.38 -25.31
C PHE A 337 10.39 -26.58 -26.45
N GLY A 338 10.70 -25.30 -26.23
CA GLY A 338 11.38 -24.43 -27.18
C GLY A 338 12.78 -24.95 -27.50
N MET A 339 13.54 -25.34 -26.48
CA MET A 339 14.88 -25.92 -26.65
C MET A 339 14.85 -27.22 -27.46
N SER A 340 13.86 -28.08 -27.23
CA SER A 340 13.75 -29.34 -27.98
C SER A 340 13.32 -29.16 -29.45
N ASN A 341 12.60 -28.09 -29.79
CA ASN A 341 12.00 -27.92 -31.12
C ASN A 341 12.68 -26.86 -31.98
N PHE A 342 13.30 -25.83 -31.38
CA PHE A 342 13.75 -24.63 -32.08
C PHE A 342 15.24 -24.34 -31.95
N ALA A 343 16.02 -25.20 -31.28
CA ALA A 343 17.47 -24.99 -31.09
C ALA A 343 18.27 -24.82 -32.39
N TYR A 344 17.90 -25.53 -33.46
CA TYR A 344 18.65 -25.55 -34.72
C TYR A 344 18.05 -24.68 -35.83
N VAL A 345 17.02 -23.89 -35.52
CA VAL A 345 16.37 -23.03 -36.52
C VAL A 345 17.37 -22.00 -37.05
N LYS A 346 17.33 -21.74 -38.35
CA LYS A 346 18.17 -20.73 -38.99
C LYS A 346 18.04 -19.38 -38.27
N LYS A 347 19.19 -18.80 -37.91
CA LYS A 347 19.28 -17.50 -37.25
C LYS A 347 18.88 -16.40 -38.24
N GLU A 348 17.71 -15.81 -38.05
CA GLU A 348 17.19 -14.67 -38.80
C GLU A 348 16.35 -13.77 -37.88
N SER A 349 16.31 -12.48 -38.20
CA SER A 349 15.46 -11.49 -37.52
C SER A 349 15.66 -11.46 -36.00
N GLY A 350 14.80 -12.11 -35.22
CA GLY A 350 14.87 -12.13 -33.75
C GLY A 350 15.65 -13.28 -33.13
N ILE A 351 16.15 -14.24 -33.92
CA ILE A 351 17.00 -15.34 -33.41
C ILE A 351 18.44 -15.09 -33.84
N ASP A 352 19.34 -14.90 -32.87
CA ASP A 352 20.77 -14.65 -33.08
C ASP A 352 21.66 -15.55 -32.18
N ASP A 353 22.95 -15.24 -32.06
CA ASP A 353 23.89 -16.02 -31.25
C ASP A 353 23.65 -15.91 -29.72
N MET A 354 22.97 -14.86 -29.26
CA MET A 354 22.67 -14.61 -27.85
C MET A 354 21.22 -14.96 -27.49
N PHE A 355 20.27 -14.51 -28.31
CA PHE A 355 18.83 -14.72 -28.16
C PHE A 355 18.38 -15.87 -29.06
N ASN A 356 18.42 -17.08 -28.53
CA ASN A 356 18.02 -18.30 -29.23
C ASN A 356 17.46 -19.36 -28.28
N PHE A 357 17.08 -20.51 -28.86
CA PHE A 357 16.60 -21.68 -28.12
C PHE A 357 17.64 -22.80 -28.02
N GLU A 358 18.94 -22.51 -28.16
CA GLU A 358 20.00 -23.54 -28.12
C GLU A 358 20.20 -24.10 -26.70
N THR A 359 20.10 -23.23 -25.69
CA THR A 359 20.29 -23.59 -24.28
C THR A 359 19.07 -23.23 -23.44
N PHE A 360 18.96 -23.86 -22.27
CA PHE A 360 17.90 -23.54 -21.30
C PHE A 360 17.93 -22.07 -20.86
N GLY A 361 19.12 -21.51 -20.61
CA GLY A 361 19.28 -20.11 -20.20
C GLY A 361 18.83 -19.12 -21.27
N ASN A 362 19.27 -19.32 -22.52
CA ASN A 362 18.87 -18.47 -23.65
C ASN A 362 17.36 -18.57 -23.91
N SER A 363 16.81 -19.78 -23.86
CA SER A 363 15.36 -20.03 -23.98
C SER A 363 14.57 -19.28 -22.90
N MET A 364 15.06 -19.26 -21.66
CA MET A 364 14.42 -18.54 -20.56
C MET A 364 14.41 -17.02 -20.78
N ILE A 365 15.50 -16.45 -21.32
CA ILE A 365 15.58 -15.02 -21.64
C ILE A 365 14.60 -14.65 -22.76
N CYS A 366 14.54 -15.46 -23.83
CA CYS A 366 13.58 -15.28 -24.93
C CYS A 366 12.13 -15.34 -24.42
N LEU A 367 11.81 -16.31 -23.56
CA LEU A 367 10.47 -16.45 -22.97
C LEU A 367 10.13 -15.31 -22.01
N PHE A 368 11.10 -14.83 -21.23
CA PHE A 368 10.91 -13.66 -20.38
C PHE A 368 10.58 -12.42 -21.22
N GLN A 369 11.27 -12.21 -22.35
CA GLN A 369 10.96 -11.14 -23.29
C GLN A 369 9.53 -11.24 -23.83
N ILE A 370 9.14 -12.42 -24.36
CA ILE A 370 7.80 -12.60 -24.94
C ILE A 370 6.67 -12.70 -23.91
N THR A 371 6.97 -12.78 -22.60
CA THR A 371 5.96 -12.69 -21.53
C THR A 371 5.22 -11.36 -21.56
N THR A 372 5.91 -10.30 -21.99
CA THR A 372 5.34 -8.96 -22.22
C THR A 372 4.77 -8.79 -23.64
N SER A 373 4.67 -9.89 -24.39
CA SER A 373 4.46 -9.93 -25.85
C SER A 373 5.45 -9.09 -26.66
N ALA A 374 6.63 -8.75 -26.14
CA ALA A 374 7.61 -7.99 -26.91
C ALA A 374 8.39 -8.88 -27.90
N GLY A 375 8.41 -8.52 -29.19
CA GLY A 375 9.28 -9.13 -30.21
C GLY A 375 8.99 -10.59 -30.54
N TRP A 376 7.80 -11.10 -30.21
CA TRP A 376 7.43 -12.49 -30.52
C TRP A 376 7.30 -12.76 -32.03
N ASP A 377 6.99 -11.73 -32.81
CA ASP A 377 6.94 -11.72 -34.26
C ASP A 377 8.31 -12.01 -34.88
N GLY A 378 9.37 -11.38 -34.37
CA GLY A 378 10.75 -11.60 -34.82
C GLY A 378 11.27 -13.00 -34.47
N LEU A 379 10.84 -13.58 -33.35
CA LEU A 379 11.16 -14.97 -32.98
C LEU A 379 10.37 -16.00 -33.80
N LEU A 380 9.12 -15.69 -34.16
CA LEU A 380 8.28 -16.58 -34.96
C LEU A 380 8.71 -16.60 -36.44
N ALA A 381 9.13 -15.47 -36.99
CA ALA A 381 9.50 -15.34 -38.41
C ALA A 381 10.49 -16.40 -38.95
N PRO A 382 11.62 -16.72 -38.29
CA PRO A 382 12.51 -17.79 -38.73
C PRO A 382 11.88 -19.19 -38.59
N ILE A 383 11.00 -19.40 -37.61
CA ILE A 383 10.34 -20.70 -37.34
C ILE A 383 9.28 -21.03 -38.41
N LEU A 384 8.76 -20.01 -39.09
CA LEU A 384 7.84 -20.18 -40.23
C LEU A 384 8.55 -20.65 -41.53
N ASN A 385 9.89 -20.64 -41.59
CA ASN A 385 10.63 -21.10 -42.76
C ASN A 385 10.61 -22.64 -42.84
N LYS A 386 9.96 -23.19 -43.88
CA LYS A 386 9.77 -24.64 -44.06
C LYS A 386 10.49 -25.24 -45.27
N ARG A 387 10.78 -24.45 -46.30
CA ARG A 387 11.26 -24.95 -47.60
C ARG A 387 12.50 -24.19 -48.05
N GLU A 388 13.33 -24.86 -48.84
CA GLU A 388 14.45 -24.26 -49.57
C GLU A 388 13.93 -23.18 -50.55
N PRO A 389 14.66 -22.05 -50.74
CA PRO A 389 15.96 -21.68 -50.17
C PRO A 389 15.92 -20.94 -48.82
N ASP A 390 14.74 -20.76 -48.20
CA ASP A 390 14.64 -20.00 -46.92
C ASP A 390 15.31 -20.75 -45.75
N CYS A 391 15.35 -22.09 -45.82
CA CYS A 391 16.08 -22.96 -44.90
C CYS A 391 16.68 -24.15 -45.66
N ASP A 392 17.66 -24.82 -45.06
CA ASP A 392 18.35 -26.00 -45.57
C ASP A 392 17.97 -27.23 -44.72
N SER A 393 17.40 -28.24 -45.36
CA SER A 393 16.96 -29.48 -44.70
C SER A 393 18.11 -30.47 -44.43
N GLN A 394 19.25 -30.31 -45.11
CA GLN A 394 20.39 -31.23 -45.05
C GLN A 394 21.61 -30.66 -44.34
N LEU A 395 21.52 -29.43 -43.80
CA LEU A 395 22.62 -28.81 -43.06
C LEU A 395 23.09 -29.72 -41.92
N GLU A 396 24.36 -30.12 -41.97
CA GLU A 396 24.98 -30.92 -40.93
C GLU A 396 25.56 -30.02 -39.84
N HIS A 397 25.20 -30.31 -38.59
CA HIS A 397 25.72 -29.61 -37.42
C HIS A 397 26.88 -30.41 -36.82
N PRO A 398 28.14 -29.93 -36.87
CA PRO A 398 29.29 -30.69 -36.38
C PRO A 398 29.11 -31.06 -34.89
N GLY A 399 29.16 -32.35 -34.57
CA GLY A 399 29.00 -32.84 -33.19
C GLY A 399 27.57 -33.21 -32.77
N ASN A 400 26.57 -33.13 -33.67
CA ASN A 400 25.23 -33.66 -33.43
C ASN A 400 24.73 -34.51 -34.61
N ASN A 401 23.82 -35.46 -34.32
CA ASN A 401 23.15 -36.31 -35.30
C ASN A 401 21.91 -35.64 -35.92
N TYR A 402 21.52 -34.45 -35.45
CA TYR A 402 20.41 -33.67 -36.01
C TYR A 402 20.82 -33.03 -37.34
N LYS A 403 19.93 -33.10 -38.35
CA LYS A 403 20.15 -32.52 -39.67
C LYS A 403 19.08 -31.48 -39.99
N GLY A 404 19.51 -30.38 -40.61
CA GLY A 404 18.67 -29.29 -41.08
C GLY A 404 18.55 -28.13 -40.11
N ASN A 405 18.09 -26.99 -40.64
CA ASN A 405 17.82 -25.76 -39.87
C ASN A 405 16.43 -25.18 -40.15
N CYS A 406 15.53 -25.98 -40.72
CA CYS A 406 14.16 -25.60 -41.02
C CYS A 406 13.27 -25.62 -39.78
N GLY A 407 12.38 -24.62 -39.67
CA GLY A 407 11.36 -24.57 -38.65
C GLY A 407 10.13 -25.40 -38.99
N ASN A 408 9.25 -25.58 -38.00
CA ASN A 408 7.94 -26.19 -38.19
C ASN A 408 6.83 -25.14 -37.95
N PRO A 409 6.19 -24.62 -39.02
CA PRO A 409 5.22 -23.54 -38.90
C PRO A 409 4.04 -23.87 -37.98
N SER A 410 3.53 -25.10 -38.04
CA SER A 410 2.36 -25.49 -37.22
C SER A 410 2.70 -25.55 -35.73
N VAL A 411 3.86 -26.10 -35.38
CA VAL A 411 4.32 -26.17 -33.99
C VAL A 411 4.72 -24.78 -33.49
N GLY A 412 5.36 -23.97 -34.33
CA GLY A 412 5.72 -22.58 -34.02
C GLY A 412 4.50 -21.72 -33.72
N ILE A 413 3.51 -21.68 -34.62
CA ILE A 413 2.29 -20.89 -34.41
C ILE A 413 1.58 -21.33 -33.12
N PHE A 414 1.41 -22.64 -32.89
CA PHE A 414 0.79 -23.13 -31.67
C PHE A 414 1.57 -22.71 -30.42
N PHE A 415 2.90 -22.87 -30.44
CA PHE A 415 3.77 -22.51 -29.31
C PHE A 415 3.65 -21.03 -28.93
N PHE A 416 3.84 -20.11 -29.86
CA PHE A 416 3.79 -18.68 -29.55
C PHE A 416 2.39 -18.19 -29.23
N VAL A 417 1.37 -18.61 -29.98
CA VAL A 417 -0.02 -18.16 -29.74
C VAL A 417 -0.54 -18.68 -28.39
N SER A 418 -0.29 -19.95 -28.06
CA SER A 418 -0.69 -20.50 -26.75
C SER A 418 0.05 -19.83 -25.61
N TYR A 419 1.37 -19.59 -25.75
CA TYR A 419 2.16 -18.91 -24.75
C TYR A 419 1.68 -17.48 -24.49
N ILE A 420 1.43 -16.70 -25.54
CA ILE A 420 0.95 -15.31 -25.43
C ILE A 420 -0.39 -15.26 -24.71
N ILE A 421 -1.33 -16.14 -25.05
CA ILE A 421 -2.64 -16.17 -24.39
C ILE A 421 -2.51 -16.54 -22.90
N ILE A 422 -1.71 -17.56 -22.57
CA ILE A 422 -1.50 -17.99 -21.18
C ILE A 422 -0.80 -16.89 -20.38
N CYS A 423 0.26 -16.28 -20.91
CA CYS A 423 0.98 -15.22 -20.23
C CYS A 423 0.12 -13.97 -20.06
N PHE A 424 -0.64 -13.58 -21.08
CA PHE A 424 -1.59 -12.46 -20.98
C PHE A 424 -2.60 -12.70 -19.87
N LEU A 425 -3.19 -13.90 -19.78
CA LEU A 425 -4.10 -14.26 -18.69
C LEU A 425 -3.43 -14.14 -17.31
N ILE A 426 -2.21 -14.66 -17.15
CA ILE A 426 -1.49 -14.63 -15.87
C ILE A 426 -1.10 -13.19 -15.48
N VAL A 427 -0.55 -12.41 -16.41
CA VAL A 427 -0.12 -11.02 -16.18
C VAL A 427 -1.31 -10.11 -15.89
N VAL A 428 -2.43 -10.27 -16.60
CA VAL A 428 -3.66 -9.51 -16.31
C VAL A 428 -4.18 -9.86 -14.92
N ASN A 429 -4.20 -11.14 -14.54
CA ASN A 429 -4.61 -11.56 -13.20
C ASN A 429 -3.67 -10.99 -12.12
N MET A 430 -2.36 -10.94 -12.38
CA MET A 430 -1.37 -10.30 -11.51
C MET A 430 -1.68 -8.81 -11.31
N TYR A 431 -1.91 -8.08 -12.40
CA TYR A 431 -2.18 -6.64 -12.37
C TYR A 431 -3.49 -6.32 -11.64
N ILE A 432 -4.55 -7.09 -11.91
CA ILE A 432 -5.84 -6.94 -11.24
C ILE A 432 -5.70 -7.21 -9.75
N ALA A 433 -4.98 -8.26 -9.34
CA ALA A 433 -4.75 -8.55 -7.94
C ALA A 433 -4.04 -7.39 -7.22
N VAL A 434 -2.94 -6.88 -7.80
CA VAL A 434 -2.17 -5.77 -7.24
C VAL A 434 -3.00 -4.48 -7.18
N ILE A 435 -3.76 -4.15 -8.22
CA ILE A 435 -4.61 -2.95 -8.22
C ILE A 435 -5.73 -3.08 -7.19
N LEU A 436 -6.44 -4.20 -7.15
CA LEU A 436 -7.54 -4.38 -6.22
C LEU A 436 -7.06 -4.40 -4.77
N GLU A 437 -5.87 -4.92 -4.51
CA GLU A 437 -5.26 -4.87 -3.18
C GLU A 437 -4.85 -3.43 -2.81
N ASN A 438 -4.12 -2.73 -3.68
CA ASN A 438 -3.74 -1.34 -3.43
C ASN A 438 -4.96 -0.42 -3.30
N PHE A 439 -5.99 -0.61 -4.13
CA PHE A 439 -7.23 0.15 -4.06
C PHE A 439 -8.02 -0.19 -2.79
N SER A 440 -8.04 -1.46 -2.37
CA SER A 440 -8.65 -1.87 -1.10
C SER A 440 -7.95 -1.21 0.08
N VAL A 441 -6.61 -1.20 0.12
CA VAL A 441 -5.84 -0.55 1.18
C VAL A 441 -6.05 0.96 1.19
N ALA A 442 -5.99 1.63 0.04
CA ALA A 442 -6.25 3.07 -0.06
C ALA A 442 -7.69 3.44 0.31
N THR A 443 -8.67 2.60 -0.04
CA THR A 443 -10.08 2.79 0.36
C THR A 443 -10.25 2.56 1.86
N GLU A 444 -9.61 1.55 2.44
CA GLU A 444 -9.64 1.31 3.88
C GLU A 444 -9.01 2.48 4.66
N GLU A 445 -7.86 2.99 4.23
CA GLU A 445 -7.22 4.15 4.88
C GLU A 445 -8.03 5.44 4.74
N SER A 446 -8.69 5.67 3.60
CA SER A 446 -9.50 6.88 3.38
C SER A 446 -10.90 6.81 4.01
N ALA A 447 -11.45 5.60 4.17
CA ALA A 447 -12.80 5.38 4.70
C ALA A 447 -12.83 5.13 6.22
N GLU A 448 -11.68 4.88 6.85
CA GLU A 448 -11.53 4.80 8.31
C GLU A 448 -11.61 6.23 8.91
N PRO A 449 -12.51 6.47 9.90
CA PRO A 449 -12.61 7.78 10.57
C PRO A 449 -11.39 8.13 11.42
N LEU A 450 -10.59 7.11 11.77
CA LEU A 450 -9.40 7.21 12.59
C LEU A 450 -8.30 6.38 11.93
N SER A 451 -7.20 7.04 11.57
CA SER A 451 -6.02 6.45 10.94
C SER A 451 -4.99 5.98 11.99
N GLU A 452 -4.00 5.20 11.57
CA GLU A 452 -2.89 4.82 12.45
C GLU A 452 -2.08 6.03 12.95
N ASP A 453 -2.03 7.09 12.15
CA ASP A 453 -1.31 8.31 12.51
C ASP A 453 -2.05 9.10 13.60
N ASP A 454 -3.37 8.99 13.69
CA ASP A 454 -4.14 9.64 14.76
C ASP A 454 -3.84 8.98 16.11
N PHE A 455 -3.66 7.66 16.14
CA PHE A 455 -3.21 6.94 17.33
C PHE A 455 -1.75 7.26 17.67
N GLU A 456 -0.89 7.42 16.67
CA GLU A 456 0.51 7.81 16.87
C GLU A 456 0.63 9.24 17.43
N MET A 457 -0.13 10.18 16.86
CA MET A 457 -0.27 11.55 17.38
C MET A 457 -0.80 11.55 18.82
N PHE A 458 -1.80 10.72 19.13
CA PHE A 458 -2.30 10.59 20.49
C PHE A 458 -1.19 10.17 21.47
N TYR A 459 -0.41 9.14 21.13
CA TYR A 459 0.68 8.68 21.98
C TYR A 459 1.84 9.69 22.06
N GLU A 460 2.17 10.40 20.97
CA GLU A 460 3.18 11.45 20.98
C GLU A 460 2.80 12.61 21.92
N VAL A 461 1.54 13.02 21.89
CA VAL A 461 1.03 14.04 22.83
C VAL A 461 1.00 13.45 24.25
N TRP A 462 0.58 12.19 24.42
CA TRP A 462 0.52 11.51 25.73
C TRP A 462 1.88 11.48 26.43
N GLU A 463 2.95 11.19 25.69
CA GLU A 463 4.33 11.18 26.23
C GLU A 463 4.73 12.51 26.90
N ARG A 464 4.17 13.64 26.46
CA ARG A 464 4.42 14.96 27.08
C ARG A 464 3.77 15.09 28.46
N PHE A 465 2.69 14.36 28.71
CA PHE A 465 1.93 14.39 29.97
C PHE A 465 2.28 13.22 30.92
N ASP A 466 2.86 12.13 30.40
CA ASP A 466 3.33 10.96 31.17
C ASP A 466 4.77 10.53 30.77
N PRO A 467 5.81 11.29 31.16
CA PRO A 467 7.18 11.02 30.76
C PRO A 467 7.75 9.69 31.28
N ASP A 468 7.20 9.19 32.39
CA ASP A 468 7.65 7.94 33.04
C ASP A 468 6.92 6.69 32.50
N ALA A 469 6.00 6.88 31.54
CA ALA A 469 5.12 5.84 30.97
C ALA A 469 4.38 5.04 32.05
N THR A 470 3.84 5.74 33.04
CA THR A 470 3.01 5.15 34.10
C THR A 470 1.66 4.69 33.58
N GLN A 471 1.27 5.14 32.39
CA GLN A 471 -0.04 4.94 31.73
C GLN A 471 -1.19 5.68 32.44
N PHE A 472 -0.88 6.61 33.34
CA PHE A 472 -1.86 7.39 34.09
C PHE A 472 -1.64 8.88 33.93
N VAL A 473 -2.73 9.64 33.88
CA VAL A 473 -2.71 11.10 33.92
C VAL A 473 -3.59 11.61 35.07
N GLU A 474 -3.19 12.70 35.70
CA GLU A 474 -4.00 13.38 36.72
C GLU A 474 -5.23 14.05 36.08
N TYR A 475 -6.37 13.98 36.75
CA TYR A 475 -7.65 14.53 36.26
C TYR A 475 -7.55 16.02 35.88
N CYS A 476 -6.78 16.81 36.65
CA CYS A 476 -6.60 18.25 36.38
C CYS A 476 -5.96 18.53 35.01
N LYS A 477 -5.13 17.63 34.50
CA LYS A 477 -4.41 17.79 33.21
C LYS A 477 -5.22 17.28 32.01
N LEU A 478 -6.35 16.60 32.24
CA LEU A 478 -7.19 16.03 31.18
C LEU A 478 -7.72 17.09 30.21
N SER A 479 -8.08 18.28 30.72
CA SER A 479 -8.54 19.40 29.89
C SER A 479 -7.47 19.87 28.90
N ASP A 480 -6.24 20.00 29.40
CA ASP A 480 -5.10 20.48 28.63
C ASP A 480 -4.66 19.42 27.62
N PHE A 481 -4.66 18.15 28.03
CA PHE A 481 -4.38 17.01 27.15
C PHE A 481 -5.36 16.95 25.98
N ALA A 482 -6.67 17.04 26.24
CA ALA A 482 -7.69 16.93 25.20
C ALA A 482 -7.67 18.08 24.18
N ASP A 483 -7.20 19.27 24.58
CA ASP A 483 -7.05 20.43 23.68
C ASP A 483 -5.73 20.39 22.88
N ALA A 484 -4.70 19.73 23.41
CA ALA A 484 -3.39 19.58 22.79
C ALA A 484 -3.35 18.55 21.65
N LEU A 485 -4.37 17.68 21.54
CA LEU A 485 -4.52 16.76 20.41
C LEU A 485 -4.92 17.49 19.13
N ASP A 486 -4.65 16.90 17.98
CA ASP A 486 -5.11 17.40 16.68
C ASP A 486 -6.45 16.75 16.27
N PRO A 487 -7.25 17.40 15.39
CA PRO A 487 -8.45 16.79 14.82
C PRO A 487 -8.09 15.48 14.10
N PRO A 488 -8.88 14.39 14.21
CA PRO A 488 -10.25 14.30 14.74
C PRO A 488 -10.38 14.07 16.25
N LEU A 489 -9.30 13.74 16.96
CA LEU A 489 -9.34 13.40 18.39
C LEU A 489 -9.41 14.62 19.31
N ARG A 490 -9.03 15.81 18.84
CA ARG A 490 -9.10 17.07 19.58
C ARG A 490 -10.48 17.38 20.18
N ILE A 491 -10.47 17.87 21.42
CA ILE A 491 -11.62 18.50 22.08
C ILE A 491 -11.24 19.92 22.53
N PRO A 492 -11.59 20.96 21.76
CA PRO A 492 -11.18 22.32 22.05
C PRO A 492 -11.83 22.85 23.33
N LYS A 493 -11.12 23.72 24.05
CA LYS A 493 -11.67 24.37 25.25
C LYS A 493 -12.82 25.32 24.86
N PRO A 494 -13.90 25.40 25.66
CA PRO A 494 -14.14 24.73 26.95
C PRO A 494 -14.63 23.29 26.81
N ASN A 495 -13.84 22.32 27.27
CA ASN A 495 -14.05 20.88 27.05
C ASN A 495 -14.53 20.08 28.29
N MET A 496 -14.53 20.69 29.47
CA MET A 496 -14.88 19.99 30.73
C MET A 496 -16.30 19.42 30.77
N ILE A 497 -17.28 20.09 30.15
CA ILE A 497 -18.65 19.58 30.16
C ILE A 497 -18.73 18.26 29.39
N GLN A 498 -18.09 18.21 28.22
CA GLN A 498 -18.07 17.04 27.37
C GLN A 498 -17.23 15.90 27.99
N LEU A 499 -16.08 16.21 28.58
CA LEU A 499 -15.22 15.22 29.26
C LEU A 499 -15.88 14.62 30.50
N VAL A 500 -16.67 15.40 31.22
CA VAL A 500 -17.48 14.89 32.34
C VAL A 500 -18.61 13.99 31.83
N GLN A 501 -19.26 14.31 30.70
CA GLN A 501 -20.31 13.47 30.12
C GLN A 501 -19.80 12.11 29.61
N MET A 502 -18.51 11.96 29.33
CA MET A 502 -17.90 10.68 28.91
C MET A 502 -17.76 9.64 30.04
N ASP A 503 -18.01 10.02 31.29
CA ASP A 503 -18.00 9.15 32.47
C ASP A 503 -16.74 8.27 32.62
N LEU A 504 -15.57 8.90 32.55
CA LEU A 504 -14.29 8.21 32.63
C LEU A 504 -14.07 7.63 34.04
N PRO A 505 -13.60 6.37 34.16
CA PRO A 505 -13.25 5.77 35.44
C PRO A 505 -12.00 6.43 36.03
N MET A 506 -12.03 6.70 37.34
CA MET A 506 -10.92 7.28 38.10
C MET A 506 -10.42 6.29 39.15
N VAL A 507 -9.09 6.21 39.23
CA VAL A 507 -8.32 5.37 40.15
C VAL A 507 -7.83 6.20 41.34
N SER A 508 -7.39 5.55 42.42
CA SER A 508 -6.70 6.13 43.57
C SER A 508 -5.72 7.25 43.20
N GLY A 509 -5.94 8.43 43.80
CA GLY A 509 -5.14 9.63 43.58
C GLY A 509 -5.62 10.53 42.44
N GLU A 510 -6.92 10.47 42.07
CA GLU A 510 -7.52 11.29 40.99
C GLU A 510 -6.80 11.12 39.64
N ARG A 511 -6.43 9.88 39.33
CA ARG A 511 -5.74 9.51 38.09
C ARG A 511 -6.65 8.72 37.16
N ILE A 512 -6.50 8.94 35.86
CA ILE A 512 -7.23 8.25 34.79
C ILE A 512 -6.23 7.50 33.92
N HIS A 513 -6.59 6.30 33.48
CA HIS A 513 -5.74 5.49 32.64
C HIS A 513 -5.78 5.90 31.16
N CYS A 514 -4.65 5.77 30.47
CA CYS A 514 -4.47 6.08 29.06
C CYS A 514 -5.49 5.41 28.14
N LEU A 515 -5.73 4.10 28.32
CA LEU A 515 -6.65 3.33 27.48
C LEU A 515 -8.10 3.79 27.64
N ASP A 516 -8.50 4.19 28.85
CA ASP A 516 -9.88 4.62 29.10
C ASP A 516 -10.17 5.95 28.39
N ILE A 517 -9.19 6.86 28.38
CA ILE A 517 -9.27 8.13 27.63
C ILE A 517 -9.28 7.86 26.13
N LEU A 518 -8.34 7.04 25.64
CA LEU A 518 -8.23 6.74 24.22
C LEU A 518 -9.49 6.04 23.69
N PHE A 519 -10.05 5.10 24.46
CA PHE A 519 -11.29 4.42 24.12
C PHE A 519 -12.48 5.38 24.11
N ALA A 520 -12.61 6.26 25.12
CA ALA A 520 -13.69 7.24 25.15
C ALA A 520 -13.62 8.23 23.98
N PHE A 521 -12.42 8.68 23.60
CA PHE A 521 -12.24 9.60 22.47
C PHE A 521 -12.51 8.90 21.14
N THR A 522 -12.10 7.65 21.02
CA THR A 522 -12.38 6.78 19.87
C THR A 522 -13.89 6.54 19.74
N LYS A 523 -14.58 6.20 20.83
CA LYS A 523 -16.03 6.01 20.88
C LYS A 523 -16.78 7.28 20.47
N ARG A 524 -16.31 8.47 20.87
CA ARG A 524 -16.89 9.75 20.44
C ARG A 524 -16.82 9.93 18.93
N VAL A 525 -15.68 9.62 18.31
CA VAL A 525 -15.48 9.83 16.86
C VAL A 525 -16.24 8.79 16.05
N LEU A 526 -16.33 7.54 16.53
CA LEU A 526 -16.97 6.43 15.82
C LEU A 526 -18.49 6.32 16.07
N GLY A 527 -19.02 6.93 17.14
CA GLY A 527 -20.44 6.89 17.51
C GLY A 527 -20.81 5.76 18.50
N GLU A 528 -22.03 5.82 19.06
CA GLU A 528 -22.53 4.83 20.03
C GLU A 528 -23.25 3.66 19.34
N GLY A 529 -22.54 2.54 19.15
CA GLY A 529 -23.15 1.24 18.84
C GLY A 529 -23.28 0.35 20.09
N GLY A 530 -24.35 -0.43 20.22
CA GLY A 530 -24.51 -1.37 21.35
C GLY A 530 -23.47 -2.50 21.40
N GLU A 531 -22.79 -2.78 20.28
CA GLU A 531 -21.73 -3.79 20.16
C GLU A 531 -20.37 -3.32 20.72
N MET A 532 -20.24 -2.01 21.00
CA MET A 532 -19.02 -1.37 21.51
C MET A 532 -18.62 -1.89 22.90
N ASP A 533 -19.62 -2.17 23.74
CA ASP A 533 -19.41 -2.58 25.14
C ASP A 533 -19.02 -4.06 25.25
N VAL A 534 -19.41 -4.89 24.28
CA VAL A 534 -18.99 -6.30 24.19
C VAL A 534 -17.51 -6.39 23.80
N LEU A 535 -17.07 -5.56 22.85
CA LEU A 535 -15.66 -5.45 22.44
C LEU A 535 -14.79 -4.82 23.53
N ARG A 536 -15.32 -3.85 24.28
CA ARG A 536 -14.69 -3.32 25.50
C ARG A 536 -14.41 -4.45 26.49
N GLY A 537 -15.39 -5.31 26.76
CA GLY A 537 -15.22 -6.48 27.63
C GLY A 537 -14.10 -7.42 27.16
N GLN A 538 -14.02 -7.72 25.86
CA GLN A 538 -12.97 -8.59 25.30
C GLN A 538 -11.57 -7.95 25.38
N MET A 539 -11.45 -6.63 25.18
CA MET A 539 -10.17 -5.93 25.29
C MET A 539 -9.74 -5.77 26.74
N GLU A 540 -10.65 -5.43 27.65
CA GLU A 540 -10.40 -5.41 29.09
C GLU A 540 -9.94 -6.79 29.56
N GLU A 541 -10.57 -7.87 29.08
CA GLU A 541 -10.20 -9.24 29.44
C GLU A 541 -8.83 -9.66 28.89
N ARG A 542 -8.51 -9.36 27.62
CA ARG A 542 -7.17 -9.59 27.04
C ARG A 542 -6.09 -8.74 27.73
N PHE A 543 -6.44 -7.51 28.09
CA PHE A 543 -5.53 -6.60 28.77
C PHE A 543 -5.26 -7.05 30.22
N MET A 544 -6.30 -7.44 30.96
CA MET A 544 -6.22 -8.01 32.30
C MET A 544 -5.47 -9.35 32.33
N ALA A 545 -5.51 -10.13 31.24
CA ALA A 545 -4.67 -11.32 31.08
C ALA A 545 -3.18 -10.97 30.86
N SER A 546 -2.89 -9.79 30.31
CA SER A 546 -1.52 -9.34 30.00
C SER A 546 -0.86 -8.50 31.09
N ASN A 547 -1.61 -8.01 32.08
CA ASN A 547 -1.10 -7.12 33.13
C ASN A 547 -1.41 -7.70 34.54
N PRO A 548 -0.42 -8.32 35.23
CA PRO A 548 -0.65 -9.08 36.47
C PRO A 548 -1.06 -8.26 37.70
N SER A 549 -0.90 -6.93 37.69
CA SER A 549 -1.14 -6.08 38.86
C SER A 549 -2.58 -5.56 38.92
N LYS A 550 -3.51 -6.39 39.41
CA LYS A 550 -4.93 -6.04 39.60
C LYS A 550 -5.19 -4.88 40.59
N VAL A 551 -4.26 -4.62 41.51
CA VAL A 551 -4.48 -3.73 42.68
C VAL A 551 -4.53 -2.24 42.30
N SER A 552 -3.97 -1.84 41.16
CA SER A 552 -3.89 -0.43 40.75
C SER A 552 -4.95 0.00 39.74
N TYR A 553 -5.90 -0.86 39.36
CA TYR A 553 -6.86 -0.57 38.28
C TYR A 553 -8.32 -0.57 38.75
N GLU A 554 -8.62 -0.89 40.02
CA GLU A 554 -10.01 -0.85 40.51
C GLU A 554 -10.53 0.60 40.53
N PRO A 555 -11.55 0.94 39.72
CA PRO A 555 -12.08 2.29 39.68
C PRO A 555 -12.82 2.60 40.99
N ILE A 556 -12.44 3.71 41.64
CA ILE A 556 -13.03 4.13 42.91
C ILE A 556 -14.22 5.06 42.68
N THR A 557 -14.13 5.94 41.67
CA THR A 557 -15.18 6.91 41.29
C THR A 557 -15.15 7.18 39.78
N THR A 558 -16.16 7.90 39.25
CA THR A 558 -16.18 8.35 37.84
C THR A 558 -16.24 9.86 37.76
N THR A 559 -15.90 10.45 36.60
CA THR A 559 -15.92 11.92 36.41
C THR A 559 -17.29 12.54 36.69
N LEU A 560 -18.40 11.88 36.33
CA LEU A 560 -19.76 12.33 36.68
C LEU A 560 -19.99 12.33 38.19
N ARG A 561 -19.62 11.22 38.85
CA ARG A 561 -19.81 11.06 40.28
C ARG A 561 -19.00 12.08 41.06
N ARG A 562 -17.77 12.38 40.65
CA ARG A 562 -16.93 13.40 41.28
C ARG A 562 -17.52 14.80 41.18
N LYS A 563 -18.07 15.18 40.02
CA LYS A 563 -18.79 16.45 39.86
C LYS A 563 -20.02 16.52 40.77
N GLN A 564 -20.76 15.41 40.91
CA GLN A 564 -21.87 15.34 41.85
C GLN A 564 -21.39 15.49 43.31
N GLU A 565 -20.27 14.87 43.68
CA GLU A 565 -19.67 14.99 45.01
C GLU A 565 -19.19 16.42 45.31
N GLU A 566 -18.54 17.10 44.36
CA GLU A 566 -18.14 18.50 44.48
C GLU A 566 -19.35 19.43 44.61
N MET A 567 -20.37 19.25 43.76
CA MET A 567 -21.60 20.03 43.83
C MET A 567 -22.32 19.80 45.17
N SER A 568 -22.37 18.56 45.64
CA SER A 568 -22.91 18.23 46.97
C SER A 568 -22.11 18.90 48.08
N ALA A 569 -20.78 18.87 48.00
CA ALA A 569 -19.90 19.51 48.97
C ALA A 569 -20.10 21.03 48.99
N ILE A 570 -20.23 21.68 47.84
CA ILE A 570 -20.49 23.13 47.73
C ILE A 570 -21.85 23.46 48.36
N ILE A 571 -22.89 22.68 48.09
CA ILE A 571 -24.23 22.87 48.68
C ILE A 571 -24.17 22.73 50.20
N ILE A 572 -23.51 21.69 50.71
CA ILE A 572 -23.35 21.44 52.15
C ILE A 572 -22.53 22.57 52.79
N GLN A 573 -21.42 22.98 52.20
CA GLN A 573 -20.60 24.09 52.71
C GLN A 573 -21.37 25.41 52.70
N ARG A 574 -22.16 25.69 51.66
CA ARG A 574 -23.00 26.89 51.57
C ARG A 574 -24.12 26.86 52.62
N ALA A 575 -24.74 25.71 52.83
CA ALA A 575 -25.74 25.51 53.89
C ALA A 575 -25.13 25.66 55.29
N PHE A 576 -23.93 25.09 55.52
CA PHE A 576 -23.20 25.18 56.78
C PHE A 576 -22.74 26.62 57.07
N ARG A 577 -22.21 27.34 56.08
CA ARG A 577 -21.88 28.77 56.21
C ARG A 577 -23.12 29.61 56.52
N ARG A 578 -24.25 29.36 55.85
CA ARG A 578 -25.53 30.03 56.16
C ARG A 578 -26.03 29.69 57.58
N TYR A 579 -25.86 28.45 58.02
CA TYR A 579 -26.20 28.03 59.38
C TYR A 579 -25.34 28.76 60.42
N LEU A 580 -24.01 28.83 60.22
CA LEU A 580 -23.10 29.57 61.09
C LEU A 580 -23.45 31.05 61.17
N ILE A 581 -23.78 31.70 60.04
CA ILE A 581 -24.23 33.10 60.02
C ILE A 581 -25.54 33.28 60.81
N ARG A 582 -26.52 32.38 60.64
CA ARG A 582 -27.77 32.42 61.41
C ARG A 582 -27.53 32.22 62.90
N GLN A 583 -26.59 31.35 63.28
CA GLN A 583 -26.24 31.10 64.67
C GLN A 583 -25.50 32.30 65.29
N ALA A 584 -24.61 32.95 64.53
CA ALA A 584 -23.96 34.20 64.93
C ALA A 584 -24.98 35.34 65.10
N MET A 585 -25.93 35.50 64.18
CA MET A 585 -27.03 36.47 64.32
C MET A 585 -27.95 36.16 65.51
N LYS A 586 -28.24 34.88 65.80
CA LYS A 586 -28.99 34.49 67.01
C LYS A 586 -28.22 34.80 68.30
N LYS A 587 -26.91 34.57 68.35
CA LYS A 587 -26.07 34.95 69.51
C LYS A 587 -25.99 36.47 69.67
N ALA A 588 -25.81 37.21 68.58
CA ALA A 588 -25.78 38.68 68.60
C ALA A 588 -27.13 39.29 69.04
N SER A 589 -28.25 38.77 68.55
CA SER A 589 -29.59 39.21 68.98
C SER A 589 -29.95 38.78 70.41
N ALA A 590 -29.42 37.64 70.90
CA ALA A 590 -29.55 37.26 72.31
C ALA A 590 -28.74 38.18 73.22
N MET A 591 -27.49 38.51 72.87
CA MET A 591 -26.68 39.52 73.58
C MET A 591 -27.34 40.92 73.54
N TYR A 592 -27.96 41.28 72.42
CA TYR A 592 -28.72 42.53 72.29
C TYR A 592 -29.99 42.52 73.17
N LYS A 593 -30.70 41.39 73.26
CA LYS A 593 -31.86 41.23 74.16
C LYS A 593 -31.50 41.18 75.64
N GLU A 594 -30.34 40.64 76.00
CA GLU A 594 -29.83 40.71 77.37
C GLU A 594 -29.45 42.15 77.74
N LYS A 595 -28.80 42.90 76.83
CA LYS A 595 -28.56 44.34 77.01
C LYS A 595 -29.84 45.19 77.10
N LEU A 596 -30.97 44.69 76.61
CA LEU A 596 -32.27 45.38 76.69
C LEU A 596 -33.03 45.08 78.00
N LYS A 597 -32.61 44.08 78.79
CA LYS A 597 -33.28 43.66 80.04
C LYS A 597 -32.74 44.32 81.31
N ASP A 598 -31.54 44.92 81.27
CA ASP A 598 -31.06 45.86 82.30
C ASP A 598 -31.38 47.29 81.85
N GLY A 599 -32.19 48.01 82.63
CA GLY A 599 -33.12 49.03 82.16
C GLY A 599 -32.59 50.36 81.55
N ILE A 600 -33.39 50.83 80.58
CA ILE A 600 -33.90 52.19 80.24
C ILE A 600 -32.91 53.27 79.76
N ARG A 601 -32.99 53.68 78.47
CA ARG A 601 -33.83 54.81 77.93
C ARG A 601 -33.62 54.95 76.40
N ASP A 602 -34.68 55.33 75.68
CA ASP A 602 -34.70 55.71 74.26
C ASP A 602 -33.90 57.01 73.99
N PRO A 603 -33.41 57.27 72.76
CA PRO A 603 -34.14 58.24 71.94
C PRO A 603 -34.22 57.93 70.43
N ASP A 604 -35.26 58.53 69.86
CA ASP A 604 -35.69 58.62 68.46
C ASP A 604 -34.62 58.94 67.38
N LYS A 605 -34.91 58.41 66.19
CA LYS A 605 -34.63 58.89 64.81
C LYS A 605 -33.17 59.10 64.36
N ASP A 606 -32.66 58.15 63.56
CA ASP A 606 -32.49 58.34 62.11
C ASP A 606 -31.93 57.09 61.41
N VAL A 607 -32.23 56.98 60.10
CA VAL A 607 -31.75 56.00 59.11
C VAL A 607 -32.52 54.68 59.02
N MET A 608 -33.70 54.81 58.42
CA MET A 608 -34.27 53.82 57.51
C MET A 608 -33.29 53.55 56.34
N VAL A 609 -33.18 52.29 55.92
CA VAL A 609 -32.63 51.80 54.64
C VAL A 609 -31.09 51.71 54.52
N ILE A 610 -30.55 50.49 54.66
CA ILE A 610 -29.56 49.92 53.72
C ILE A 610 -29.88 48.44 53.46
N SER A 611 -30.39 48.18 52.25
CA SER A 611 -30.35 46.95 51.42
C SER A 611 -30.78 45.63 52.09
N LYS A 612 -31.92 45.02 51.78
CA LYS A 612 -32.21 44.42 50.45
C LYS A 612 -30.93 43.95 49.76
N PHE A 613 -30.26 42.94 50.33
CA PHE A 613 -29.37 42.13 49.51
C PHE A 613 -30.24 41.32 48.55
N ASN A 614 -30.14 41.70 47.29
CA ASN A 614 -30.70 41.03 46.13
C ASN A 614 -30.76 39.50 46.29
N GLU A 615 -31.99 38.99 46.39
CA GLU A 615 -32.36 37.78 45.67
C GLU A 615 -32.32 38.09 44.16
N ASN A 616 -31.11 38.25 43.62
CA ASN A 616 -30.87 37.92 42.22
C ASN A 616 -30.45 36.45 42.19
N SER A 617 -31.38 35.56 42.51
CA SER A 617 -31.43 34.30 41.79
C SER A 617 -31.99 34.65 40.42
N THR A 618 -31.13 34.67 39.41
CA THR A 618 -31.61 34.41 38.06
C THR A 618 -32.43 33.12 38.14
N SER A 619 -33.71 33.25 37.81
CA SER A 619 -34.57 32.13 37.49
C SER A 619 -34.05 31.49 36.21
N ASP A 620 -33.00 30.68 36.31
CA ASP A 620 -32.80 29.64 35.32
C ASP A 620 -33.84 28.58 35.63
N LYS A 621 -34.79 28.45 34.71
CA LYS A 621 -35.78 27.38 34.67
C LYS A 621 -35.04 26.05 34.80
N THR A 622 -35.05 25.46 35.98
CA THR A 622 -34.90 24.02 36.15
C THR A 622 -36.29 23.44 36.28
N ASP A 623 -36.74 22.78 35.22
CA ASP A 623 -37.89 21.90 35.26
C ASP A 623 -37.67 20.86 36.36
N MET A 624 -38.31 21.05 37.50
CA MET A 624 -38.49 20.01 38.50
C MET A 624 -39.66 19.14 38.07
N THR A 625 -39.37 17.99 37.48
CA THR A 625 -40.24 16.81 37.62
C THR A 625 -39.86 16.10 38.92
N PRO A 626 -40.82 15.79 39.82
CA PRO A 626 -40.53 15.04 41.03
C PRO A 626 -40.43 13.55 40.64
N SER A 627 -39.21 13.03 40.51
CA SER A 627 -38.97 11.59 40.48
C SER A 627 -38.58 11.12 41.88
N THR A 628 -39.58 10.75 42.66
CA THR A 628 -39.42 9.83 43.79
C THR A 628 -38.97 8.47 43.24
N ALA A 629 -37.65 8.24 43.20
CA ALA A 629 -37.05 6.91 43.24
C ALA A 629 -35.55 7.05 43.48
N SER A 630 -35.11 6.72 44.69
CA SER A 630 -33.70 6.35 44.93
C SER A 630 -33.34 5.15 44.05
N PRO A 631 -32.29 5.21 43.20
CA PRO A 631 -31.81 4.02 42.51
C PRO A 631 -31.14 3.08 43.52
N PRO A 632 -31.18 1.74 43.30
CA PRO A 632 -30.58 0.79 44.22
C PRO A 632 -29.07 0.98 44.28
N SER A 633 -28.48 0.77 45.46
CA SER A 633 -27.02 0.72 45.60
C SER A 633 -26.42 -0.32 44.64
N TYR A 634 -25.27 -0.02 44.04
CA TYR A 634 -24.53 -0.88 43.09
C TYR A 634 -24.28 -2.32 43.59
N ASN A 635 -24.34 -2.54 44.91
CA ASN A 635 -24.22 -3.86 45.55
C ASN A 635 -25.48 -4.75 45.43
N SER A 636 -26.65 -4.24 45.03
CA SER A 636 -27.86 -5.05 44.89
C SER A 636 -28.06 -5.58 43.47
N VAL A 637 -27.63 -4.83 42.44
CA VAL A 637 -27.75 -5.23 41.02
C VAL A 637 -26.72 -6.30 40.65
N THR A 638 -25.48 -6.16 41.15
CA THR A 638 -24.42 -7.15 40.95
C THR A 638 -24.65 -8.46 41.69
N LYS A 639 -25.36 -8.44 42.83
CA LYS A 639 -25.80 -9.67 43.52
C LYS A 639 -26.98 -10.32 42.81
N SER A 640 -27.99 -9.55 42.37
CA SER A 640 -29.16 -10.13 41.70
C SER A 640 -28.80 -10.79 40.37
N ASP A 641 -27.85 -10.22 39.62
CA ASP A 641 -27.42 -10.79 38.33
C ASP A 641 -26.47 -11.98 38.51
N LYS A 642 -25.58 -11.97 39.52
CA LYS A 642 -24.81 -13.17 39.89
C LYS A 642 -25.71 -14.32 40.34
N ASP A 643 -26.70 -14.04 41.19
CA ASP A 643 -27.64 -15.05 41.67
C ASP A 643 -28.55 -15.56 40.54
N LYS A 644 -28.93 -14.72 39.56
CA LYS A 644 -29.65 -15.16 38.36
C LYS A 644 -28.79 -16.04 37.45
N TYR A 645 -27.53 -15.66 37.24
CA TYR A 645 -26.60 -16.42 36.38
C TYR A 645 -26.21 -17.77 37.01
N GLU A 646 -26.02 -17.81 38.33
CA GLU A 646 -25.79 -19.08 39.05
C GLU A 646 -27.03 -19.96 39.07
N LYS A 647 -28.24 -19.39 39.14
CA LYS A 647 -29.50 -20.16 39.09
C LYS A 647 -29.78 -20.69 37.68
N GLU A 648 -29.51 -19.92 36.62
CA GLU A 648 -29.60 -20.39 35.24
C GLU A 648 -28.54 -21.45 34.90
N ASN A 649 -27.31 -21.33 35.42
CA ASN A 649 -26.29 -22.38 35.26
C ASN A 649 -26.66 -23.66 36.02
N ARG A 650 -27.21 -23.56 37.24
CA ARG A 650 -27.72 -24.73 37.98
C ARG A 650 -28.93 -25.38 37.30
N GLU A 651 -29.81 -24.61 36.68
CA GLU A 651 -30.93 -25.15 35.88
C GLU A 651 -30.47 -25.80 34.56
N LYS A 652 -29.43 -25.26 33.91
CA LYS A 652 -28.80 -25.88 32.72
C LYS A 652 -28.04 -27.16 33.06
N GLU A 653 -27.35 -27.20 34.22
CA GLU A 653 -26.69 -28.43 34.70
C GLU A 653 -27.69 -29.51 35.12
N ASN A 654 -28.82 -29.15 35.75
CA ASN A 654 -29.88 -30.10 36.09
C ASN A 654 -30.61 -30.62 34.85
N LYS A 655 -30.92 -29.77 33.85
CA LYS A 655 -31.46 -30.22 32.55
C LYS A 655 -30.49 -31.09 31.77
N GLY A 656 -29.18 -30.84 31.89
CA GLY A 656 -28.12 -31.66 31.30
C GLY A 656 -27.97 -33.04 31.97
N LYS A 657 -28.22 -33.13 33.29
CA LYS A 657 -28.25 -34.42 34.02
C LYS A 657 -29.52 -35.22 33.71
N ASP A 658 -30.69 -34.59 33.67
CA ASP A 658 -31.96 -35.26 33.30
C ASP A 658 -31.96 -35.81 31.86
N PHE A 659 -31.24 -35.15 30.93
CA PHE A 659 -31.04 -35.67 29.57
C PHE A 659 -30.02 -36.81 29.48
N LYS A 660 -29.09 -36.92 30.44
CA LYS A 660 -28.11 -38.01 30.51
C LYS A 660 -28.70 -39.27 31.17
N ASP A 661 -29.60 -39.11 32.14
CA ASP A 661 -30.28 -40.23 32.80
C ASP A 661 -31.47 -40.78 32.01
N ARG A 662 -31.95 -40.08 30.96
CA ARG A 662 -32.89 -40.61 29.96
C ARG A 662 -32.23 -41.33 28.77
N LYS A 663 -30.89 -41.32 28.70
CA LYS A 663 -30.09 -41.96 27.62
C LYS A 663 -29.13 -43.04 28.11
N LYS A 664 -29.26 -43.45 29.37
CA LYS A 664 -28.88 -44.77 29.88
C LYS A 664 -30.16 -45.55 30.15
#